data_AF-A0A5U1DQP5-F1
#
_entry.id   AF-A0A5U1DQP5-F1
#
_cell.length_a   1.000
_cell.length_b   1.000
_cell.length_c   1.000
_cell.angle_alpha   90.00
_cell.angle_beta   90.00
_cell.angle_gamma   90.00
#
_symmetry.space_group_name_H-M   'P 1'
#
loop_
_entity.id
_entity.type
_entity.pdbx_description
1 polymer ?
#
loop_
_entity_poly.entity_id
_entity_poly.type
_entity_poly.pdbx_seq_one_letter_code
_entity_poly.pdbx_strand_id
1 'polypeptide(L)'
;MNRTYSIVWSAVRNMYVVASELARGHSKVKIQAHSNEVSPSIEKPESGWAISAKHNALAFAIVAALGFASPLAMADNPVSYIDGTDHDLNAETSPISYSGTGQGTALYLEGLATAKGGWQPTSGTGTGVVIETDGGGAPLSGGSDAVATAVSLYRGAKLELTEAKIYTKGNYTAGINLDEQSNLTLNGGSVQVEGNYGILMLYNNSQATLMGTEVTATAETTSGIVSQQGSTLNITDGSEITLTRGQLRVVGSTTGNAFLNVSDSTVSSTGTDSTVIASNKGVLDITNSTVMHDNAKGAAIEAGNASTVTISGDNKNSMVITSEDIGIKSAKSSVNIDGATIIAKGDGILMTTGGSSFYSNNSGLTVNNADVTSDDAAALHVDKNTVIEKPITLTDSTLTGSTAIKLDNAATVEANNTTLNGNIDAGSTVSSLSLAEKSSLQGSVNGLNSSLTLDETSQWNMTDPSTVGNLTNDGGITLGNASGSTGTLLTVDNTLTLQDGSQINATLDTANSSPIIKAANVTLDGTLNLSSTATFVAPETDEHLGAFTLIDSQTAITTDFDSVTLDADISAMPDYLTINAGVDANDNTNYELSTGLSWYAGANSTRAAHGAFTVDAGSTFTVTSELDETTATSNWDGSKLTKQGDGTLILSNTGNDYGDTEIDGGILTAKDAASLGTGDVTIAESATLALSQGTLDNNVTGGGQIVKTGNDELIVTGDNTYSGGTTITGGTLTADYADSLGTGVIANSGVLQVGEGELENTLSGSGSLVKTGTGELTLSGDNSYSG
;
A
#
# COMPACT_ATOMS: atom_id res chain seq x y z
N MET A 1 25.42 -63.06 54.30
CA MET A 1 26.58 -62.20 54.01
C MET A 1 26.93 -61.46 55.29
N ASN A 2 28.16 -61.64 55.79
CA ASN A 2 28.68 -61.01 57.00
C ASN A 2 28.66 -59.48 56.85
N ARG A 3 28.01 -58.78 57.78
CA ARG A 3 28.03 -57.31 57.84
C ARG A 3 29.15 -56.88 58.77
N THR A 4 30.28 -56.46 58.21
CA THR A 4 31.35 -55.79 58.94
C THR A 4 30.98 -54.32 59.12
N TYR A 5 31.03 -53.82 60.34
CA TYR A 5 30.76 -52.41 60.66
C TYR A 5 32.03 -51.80 61.24
N SER A 6 32.39 -50.59 60.79
CA SER A 6 33.40 -49.78 61.46
C SER A 6 32.71 -48.88 62.48
N ILE A 7 33.06 -49.05 63.75
CA ILE A 7 32.59 -48.21 64.86
C ILE A 7 33.75 -47.33 65.31
N VAL A 8 33.61 -46.01 65.14
CA VAL A 8 34.53 -45.05 65.75
C VAL A 8 33.87 -44.51 67.01
N TRP A 9 34.46 -44.80 68.17
CA TRP A 9 33.97 -44.36 69.47
C TRP A 9 34.84 -43.22 70.01
N SER A 10 34.20 -42.12 70.42
CA SER A 10 34.86 -41.02 71.12
C SER A 10 34.54 -41.09 72.61
N ALA A 11 35.51 -41.57 73.39
CA ALA A 11 35.39 -41.70 74.85
C ALA A 11 35.18 -40.36 75.57
N VAL A 12 35.61 -39.24 74.98
CA VAL A 12 35.51 -37.90 75.59
C VAL A 12 34.10 -37.29 75.45
N ARG A 13 33.31 -37.74 74.46
CA ARG A 13 31.99 -37.17 74.14
C ARG A 13 30.84 -38.18 74.22
N ASN A 14 31.14 -39.42 74.61
CA ASN A 14 30.17 -40.51 74.75
C ASN A 14 29.29 -40.75 73.50
N MET A 15 29.90 -40.64 72.32
CA MET A 15 29.23 -40.84 71.02
C MET A 15 29.92 -41.94 70.20
N TYR A 16 29.14 -42.65 69.39
CA TYR A 16 29.63 -43.62 68.40
C TYR A 16 29.03 -43.36 67.03
N VAL A 17 29.81 -43.57 65.97
CA VAL A 17 29.35 -43.54 64.57
C VAL A 17 29.51 -44.94 63.99
N VAL A 18 28.46 -45.46 63.35
CA VAL A 18 28.46 -46.77 62.68
C VAL A 18 28.43 -46.54 61.17
N ALA A 19 29.49 -46.96 60.47
CA ALA A 19 29.53 -46.95 59.01
C ALA A 19 29.58 -48.37 58.44
N SER A 20 28.79 -48.61 57.39
CA SER A 20 28.75 -49.86 56.61
C SER A 20 29.82 -49.81 55.51
N GLU A 21 30.69 -50.83 55.43
CA GLU A 21 31.88 -50.89 54.56
C GLU A 21 31.58 -51.24 53.09
N LEU A 22 30.48 -50.74 52.53
CA LEU A 22 30.12 -50.91 51.11
C LEU A 22 29.94 -49.54 50.44
N ALA A 23 31.06 -48.84 50.29
CA ALA A 23 31.21 -47.72 49.38
C ALA A 23 32.42 -47.98 48.47
N ARG A 24 32.21 -48.70 47.37
CA ARG A 24 33.02 -48.57 46.16
C ARG A 24 32.08 -48.06 45.06
N GLY A 25 32.39 -46.89 44.51
CA GLY A 25 31.56 -46.20 43.51
C GLY A 25 30.56 -45.21 44.11
N HIS A 26 30.02 -44.31 43.26
CA HIS A 26 29.19 -43.12 43.51
C HIS A 26 27.88 -43.33 44.31
N SER A 27 27.93 -43.94 45.50
CA SER A 27 26.78 -44.11 46.39
C SER A 27 26.68 -42.96 47.38
N LYS A 28 25.59 -42.17 47.31
CA LYS A 28 25.24 -41.14 48.30
C LYS A 28 24.95 -41.81 49.66
N VAL A 29 25.58 -41.33 50.74
CA VAL A 29 25.34 -41.81 52.10
C VAL A 29 24.10 -41.13 52.67
N LYS A 30 23.05 -41.89 53.00
CA LYS A 30 21.91 -41.40 53.78
C LYS A 30 22.32 -41.37 55.25
N ILE A 31 22.77 -40.23 55.77
CA ILE A 31 23.11 -40.07 57.19
C ILE A 31 21.82 -39.74 57.96
N GLN A 32 21.39 -40.65 58.85
CA GLN A 32 20.40 -40.35 59.88
C GLN A 32 21.13 -40.10 61.20
N ALA A 33 21.11 -38.86 61.70
CA ALA A 33 21.56 -38.52 63.05
C ALA A 33 20.35 -38.52 64.00
N HIS A 34 20.46 -39.21 65.13
CA HIS A 34 19.49 -39.18 66.23
C HIS A 34 20.23 -38.68 67.47
N SER A 35 19.73 -37.63 68.13
CA SER A 35 20.09 -37.31 69.52
C SER A 35 18.95 -37.77 70.41
N ASN A 36 19.20 -38.73 71.32
CA ASN A 36 18.22 -39.04 72.36
C ASN A 36 18.12 -37.87 73.34
N GLU A 37 16.90 -37.42 73.61
CA GLU A 37 16.64 -36.52 74.73
C GLU A 37 16.96 -37.23 76.04
N VAL A 38 17.81 -36.62 76.85
CA VAL A 38 17.88 -36.88 78.29
C VAL A 38 17.65 -35.53 78.98
N SER A 39 16.73 -35.57 79.96
CA SER A 39 16.07 -34.46 80.67
C SER A 39 16.99 -33.38 81.30
N PRO A 40 16.43 -32.21 81.69
CA PRO A 40 17.12 -30.93 81.73
C PRO A 40 17.80 -30.68 83.08
N SER A 41 19.12 -30.43 83.06
CA SER A 41 19.79 -29.61 84.07
C SER A 41 21.24 -29.35 83.63
N ILE A 42 21.43 -28.27 82.88
CA ILE A 42 22.76 -27.65 82.77
C ILE A 42 22.53 -26.17 83.08
N GLU A 43 23.13 -25.70 84.17
CA GLU A 43 23.15 -24.30 84.56
C GLU A 43 23.72 -23.43 83.42
N LYS A 44 23.11 -22.27 83.23
CA LYS A 44 23.49 -21.26 82.25
C LYS A 44 24.97 -20.86 82.46
N PRO A 45 25.84 -20.92 81.44
CA PRO A 45 27.16 -20.29 81.53
C PRO A 45 27.01 -18.77 81.36
N GLU A 46 27.65 -18.03 82.26
CA GLU A 46 27.85 -16.58 82.17
C GLU A 46 28.88 -16.24 81.08
N SER A 47 28.56 -16.49 79.82
CA SER A 47 29.21 -15.83 78.69
C SER A 47 28.27 -15.94 77.49
N GLY A 48 27.53 -14.86 77.23
CA GLY A 48 26.48 -14.84 76.23
C GLY A 48 27.04 -14.98 74.82
N TRP A 49 26.87 -16.15 74.22
CA TRP A 49 26.70 -16.34 72.77
C TRP A 49 25.58 -17.36 72.56
N ALA A 50 24.36 -16.87 72.37
CA ALA A 50 23.25 -17.70 71.92
C ALA A 50 23.35 -17.86 70.39
N ILE A 51 23.90 -19.00 69.94
CA ILE A 51 23.74 -19.44 68.55
C ILE A 51 22.37 -20.10 68.45
N SER A 52 21.39 -19.38 67.91
CA SER A 52 20.10 -19.94 67.53
C SER A 52 20.25 -20.75 66.24
N ALA A 53 20.76 -21.98 66.34
CA ALA A 53 20.78 -22.95 65.24
C ALA A 53 19.74 -24.05 65.52
N LYS A 54 18.84 -24.33 64.56
CA LYS A 54 17.93 -25.48 64.60
C LYS A 54 18.75 -26.79 64.75
N HIS A 55 18.21 -27.80 65.43
CA HIS A 55 18.88 -29.08 65.73
C HIS A 55 19.61 -29.73 64.53
N ASN A 56 19.08 -29.56 63.32
CA ASN A 56 19.69 -30.07 62.10
C ASN A 56 21.03 -29.36 61.77
N ALA A 57 21.10 -28.03 61.91
CA ALA A 57 22.32 -27.26 61.64
C ALA A 57 23.46 -27.61 62.60
N LEU A 58 23.14 -27.94 63.86
CA LEU A 58 24.12 -28.42 64.84
C LEU A 58 24.62 -29.83 64.49
N ALA A 59 23.72 -30.73 64.06
CA ALA A 59 24.09 -32.07 63.61
C ALA A 59 24.98 -32.04 62.35
N PHE A 60 24.68 -31.16 61.39
CA PHE A 60 25.47 -30.94 60.18
C PHE A 60 26.86 -30.35 60.48
N ALA A 61 26.96 -29.39 61.39
CA ALA A 61 28.24 -28.83 61.83
C ALA A 61 29.13 -29.90 62.50
N ILE A 62 28.55 -30.84 63.23
CA ILE A 62 29.27 -31.95 63.88
C ILE A 62 29.78 -32.97 62.85
N VAL A 63 29.00 -33.30 61.82
CA VAL A 63 29.41 -34.23 60.74
C VAL A 63 30.53 -33.62 59.88
N ALA A 64 30.47 -32.32 59.57
CA ALA A 64 31.53 -31.59 58.88
C ALA A 64 32.83 -31.54 59.70
N ALA A 65 32.73 -31.27 61.01
CA ALA A 65 33.89 -31.22 61.91
C ALA A 65 34.57 -32.58 62.13
N LEU A 66 33.88 -33.70 61.82
CA LEU A 66 34.39 -35.07 61.97
C LEU A 66 34.97 -35.66 60.68
N GLY A 67 34.96 -34.92 59.56
CA GLY A 67 35.66 -35.31 58.31
C GLY A 67 35.05 -36.49 57.54
N PHE A 68 33.81 -36.90 57.84
CA PHE A 68 33.13 -38.03 57.18
C PHE A 68 32.49 -37.68 55.83
N ALA A 69 32.48 -36.40 55.46
CA ALA A 69 31.98 -35.89 54.19
C ALA A 69 32.85 -34.70 53.75
N SER A 70 33.08 -34.56 52.43
CA SER A 70 33.66 -33.33 51.89
C SER A 70 32.61 -32.20 51.97
N PRO A 71 33.02 -30.92 52.03
CA PRO A 71 32.08 -29.79 51.95
C PRO A 71 31.14 -29.86 50.73
N LEU A 72 31.59 -30.50 49.65
CA LEU A 72 30.82 -30.76 48.42
C LEU A 72 29.66 -31.76 48.62
N ALA A 73 29.71 -32.64 49.60
CA ALA A 73 28.63 -33.60 49.90
C ALA A 73 27.51 -33.00 50.78
N MET A 74 27.67 -31.75 51.24
CA MET A 74 26.71 -31.02 52.08
C MET A 74 26.05 -29.84 51.37
N ALA A 75 26.28 -29.67 50.06
CA ALA A 75 25.78 -28.55 49.27
C ALA A 75 24.39 -28.79 48.64
N ASP A 76 23.91 -30.04 48.65
CA ASP A 76 22.61 -30.48 48.12
C ASP A 76 21.51 -30.25 49.19
N ASN A 77 20.46 -29.50 48.85
CA ASN A 77 19.25 -29.35 49.65
C ASN A 77 17.98 -29.59 48.80
N PRO A 78 17.81 -30.78 48.19
CA PRO A 78 16.65 -31.07 47.36
C PRO A 78 15.41 -31.31 48.22
N VAL A 79 14.28 -30.74 47.81
CA VAL A 79 12.97 -30.86 48.43
C VAL A 79 12.06 -31.70 47.54
N SER A 80 11.35 -32.67 48.14
CA SER A 80 10.44 -33.54 47.41
C SER A 80 9.19 -33.87 48.21
N TYR A 81 8.02 -33.65 47.62
CA TYR A 81 6.73 -34.01 48.21
C TYR A 81 5.87 -34.80 47.21
N ILE A 82 5.26 -35.88 47.70
CA ILE A 82 4.47 -36.83 46.88
C ILE A 82 3.21 -37.31 47.60
N ASP A 83 2.67 -36.52 48.53
CA ASP A 83 1.70 -36.97 49.54
C ASP A 83 0.26 -36.49 49.31
N GLY A 84 0.01 -35.67 48.29
CA GLY A 84 -1.30 -35.10 47.98
C GLY A 84 -1.76 -34.05 48.99
N THR A 85 -0.82 -33.36 49.65
CA THR A 85 -1.08 -32.30 50.65
C THR A 85 -0.39 -30.98 50.30
N ASP A 86 -0.72 -29.91 51.03
CA ASP A 86 -0.17 -28.57 50.83
C ASP A 86 1.06 -28.33 51.72
N HIS A 87 2.09 -27.72 51.14
CA HIS A 87 3.37 -27.43 51.79
C HIS A 87 3.74 -25.95 51.70
N ASP A 88 4.20 -25.40 52.83
CA ASP A 88 4.77 -24.04 52.91
C ASP A 88 6.29 -24.10 52.69
N LEU A 89 6.73 -23.70 51.50
CA LEU A 89 8.13 -23.71 51.10
C LEU A 89 8.96 -22.64 51.81
N ASN A 90 8.34 -21.67 52.50
CA ASN A 90 9.07 -20.73 53.36
C ASN A 90 9.65 -21.40 54.60
N ALA A 91 9.12 -22.56 54.99
CA ALA A 91 9.62 -23.34 56.11
C ALA A 91 10.90 -24.12 55.75
N GLU A 92 11.17 -24.29 54.46
CA GLU A 92 12.33 -25.01 53.95
C GLU A 92 13.63 -24.20 54.08
N THR A 93 14.75 -24.90 54.08
CA THR A 93 16.06 -24.23 54.11
C THR A 93 16.31 -23.60 52.73
N SER A 94 16.68 -22.32 52.70
CA SER A 94 17.03 -21.62 51.45
C SER A 94 18.56 -21.63 51.26
N PRO A 95 19.07 -21.84 50.04
CA PRO A 95 18.33 -22.20 48.83
C PRO A 95 17.88 -23.68 48.84
N ILE A 96 16.77 -23.97 48.16
CA ILE A 96 16.42 -25.34 47.75
C ILE A 96 17.34 -25.68 46.58
N SER A 97 18.23 -26.66 46.73
CA SER A 97 19.36 -26.83 45.81
C SER A 97 19.57 -28.27 45.34
N TYR A 98 20.00 -28.41 44.08
CA TYR A 98 20.57 -29.65 43.57
C TYR A 98 21.88 -29.40 42.81
N SER A 99 22.98 -30.06 43.20
CA SER A 99 24.31 -29.83 42.64
C SER A 99 25.04 -31.11 42.15
N GLY A 100 24.29 -32.17 41.82
CA GLY A 100 24.85 -33.47 41.43
C GLY A 100 25.11 -33.62 39.93
N THR A 101 26.14 -34.37 39.54
CA THR A 101 26.41 -34.69 38.11
C THR A 101 25.41 -35.69 37.51
N GLY A 102 24.67 -36.41 38.35
CA GLY A 102 23.62 -37.34 37.92
C GLY A 102 22.26 -36.66 37.70
N GLN A 103 21.24 -37.45 37.35
CA GLN A 103 19.87 -36.95 37.25
C GLN A 103 19.35 -36.57 38.64
N GLY A 104 18.69 -35.42 38.72
CA GLY A 104 18.04 -34.99 39.96
C GLY A 104 17.32 -33.67 39.80
N THR A 105 16.58 -33.31 40.85
CA THR A 105 15.74 -32.11 40.87
C THR A 105 15.91 -31.39 42.20
N ALA A 106 16.00 -30.05 42.18
CA ALA A 106 16.03 -29.26 43.41
C ALA A 106 14.66 -29.26 44.11
N LEU A 107 13.56 -29.00 43.39
CA LEU A 107 12.18 -29.09 43.91
C LEU A 107 11.33 -30.06 43.07
N TYR A 108 10.87 -31.15 43.68
CA TYR A 108 10.01 -32.15 43.03
C TYR A 108 8.65 -32.28 43.73
N LEU A 109 7.57 -32.03 43.00
CA LEU A 109 6.19 -32.26 43.49
C LEU A 109 5.49 -33.28 42.58
N GLU A 110 4.87 -34.30 43.18
CA GLU A 110 4.02 -35.27 42.47
C GLU A 110 2.66 -35.38 43.15
N GLY A 111 1.56 -35.28 42.40
CA GLY A 111 0.23 -35.51 42.95
C GLY A 111 -0.06 -37.00 43.19
N LEU A 112 -0.96 -37.28 44.13
CA LEU A 112 -1.31 -38.62 44.54
C LEU A 112 -2.47 -39.17 43.69
N ALA A 113 -2.34 -40.38 43.15
CA ALA A 113 -3.40 -41.00 42.36
C ALA A 113 -4.70 -41.18 43.17
N THR A 114 -5.84 -40.85 42.57
CA THR A 114 -7.17 -41.02 43.20
C THR A 114 -7.90 -42.27 42.70
N ALA A 115 -8.76 -42.86 43.55
CA ALA A 115 -9.52 -44.07 43.21
C ALA A 115 -10.54 -43.89 42.08
N LYS A 116 -10.88 -42.64 41.71
CA LYS A 116 -11.85 -42.31 40.65
C LYS A 116 -11.20 -42.00 39.29
N GLY A 117 -9.88 -42.11 39.19
CA GLY A 117 -9.10 -41.59 38.06
C GLY A 117 -8.85 -40.09 38.22
N GLY A 118 -7.60 -39.67 38.00
CA GLY A 118 -7.13 -38.31 38.25
C GLY A 118 -6.27 -38.19 39.50
N TRP A 119 -5.81 -36.97 39.80
CA TRP A 119 -4.77 -36.69 40.77
C TRP A 119 -5.29 -35.81 41.91
N GLN A 120 -4.94 -36.17 43.14
CA GLN A 120 -5.01 -35.31 44.31
C GLN A 120 -3.74 -34.45 44.31
N PRO A 121 -3.84 -33.11 44.25
CA PRO A 121 -2.68 -32.25 44.12
C PRO A 121 -1.80 -32.33 45.36
N THR A 122 -0.49 -32.46 45.15
CA THR A 122 0.52 -32.04 46.13
C THR A 122 0.87 -30.59 45.79
N SER A 123 0.66 -29.68 46.73
CA SER A 123 0.82 -28.24 46.49
C SER A 123 2.02 -27.67 47.22
N GLY A 124 2.77 -26.77 46.59
CA GLY A 124 3.79 -25.93 47.23
C GLY A 124 3.41 -24.46 47.14
N THR A 125 3.56 -23.72 48.23
CA THR A 125 3.40 -22.24 48.26
C THR A 125 4.60 -21.57 48.89
N GLY A 126 5.01 -20.39 48.41
CA GLY A 126 6.15 -19.68 49.01
C GLY A 126 6.35 -18.25 48.51
N THR A 127 7.07 -17.44 49.28
CA THR A 127 7.43 -16.05 48.95
C THR A 127 8.93 -15.84 49.12
N GLY A 128 9.61 -15.30 48.11
CA GLY A 128 11.06 -15.09 48.16
C GLY A 128 11.89 -16.38 48.16
N VAL A 129 11.30 -17.50 47.73
CA VAL A 129 11.96 -18.80 47.69
C VAL A 129 13.08 -18.78 46.66
N VAL A 130 14.27 -19.25 47.05
CA VAL A 130 15.42 -19.41 46.13
C VAL A 130 15.59 -20.89 45.81
N ILE A 131 15.59 -21.22 44.52
CA ILE A 131 15.77 -22.57 43.98
C ILE A 131 16.97 -22.55 43.04
N GLU A 132 17.99 -23.35 43.31
CA GLU A 132 19.21 -23.41 42.52
C GLU A 132 19.53 -24.82 42.03
N THR A 133 20.03 -24.92 40.81
CA THR A 133 20.54 -26.19 40.27
C THR A 133 21.87 -26.01 39.56
N ASP A 134 22.90 -26.77 39.95
CA ASP A 134 24.25 -26.76 39.34
C ASP A 134 24.73 -28.21 39.09
N GLY A 135 24.43 -28.79 37.92
CA GLY A 135 24.71 -30.22 37.75
C GLY A 135 24.40 -30.83 36.39
N GLY A 136 24.21 -32.15 36.40
CA GLY A 136 24.04 -32.98 35.21
C GLY A 136 25.36 -33.38 34.53
N GLY A 137 25.25 -33.95 33.33
CA GLY A 137 26.38 -34.30 32.47
C GLY A 137 26.99 -35.69 32.70
N ALA A 138 26.52 -36.47 33.68
CA ALA A 138 26.93 -37.86 33.80
C ALA A 138 26.34 -38.71 32.67
N PRO A 139 27.14 -39.52 31.96
CA PRO A 139 26.64 -40.35 30.89
C PRO A 139 25.68 -41.42 31.43
N LEU A 140 24.53 -41.56 30.76
CA LEU A 140 23.53 -42.58 31.03
C LEU A 140 23.76 -43.80 30.13
N SER A 141 23.28 -44.96 30.58
CA SER A 141 23.42 -46.23 29.85
C SER A 141 22.80 -46.24 28.44
N GLY A 142 21.92 -45.27 28.15
CA GLY A 142 21.29 -45.06 26.85
C GLY A 142 22.05 -44.12 25.90
N GLY A 143 23.23 -43.62 26.28
CA GLY A 143 24.03 -42.72 25.45
C GLY A 143 23.60 -41.24 25.50
N SER A 144 22.65 -40.89 26.37
CA SER A 144 22.31 -39.50 26.72
C SER A 144 23.05 -39.08 28.00
N ASP A 145 23.09 -37.78 28.26
CA ASP A 145 23.64 -37.23 29.49
C ASP A 145 22.54 -37.01 30.54
N ALA A 146 22.91 -37.12 31.81
CA ALA A 146 22.04 -36.82 32.93
C ALA A 146 21.67 -35.34 32.98
N VAL A 147 20.41 -35.04 33.26
CA VAL A 147 19.89 -33.67 33.35
C VAL A 147 19.54 -33.35 34.80
N ALA A 148 19.94 -32.17 35.25
CA ALA A 148 19.59 -31.64 36.56
C ALA A 148 18.53 -30.53 36.42
N THR A 149 17.38 -30.69 37.08
CA THR A 149 16.23 -29.79 36.92
C THR A 149 16.03 -28.91 38.16
N ALA A 150 15.69 -27.62 38.04
CA ALA A 150 15.36 -26.81 39.22
C ALA A 150 13.99 -27.17 39.79
N VAL A 151 12.95 -27.20 38.96
CA VAL A 151 11.59 -27.52 39.41
C VAL A 151 10.98 -28.58 38.50
N SER A 152 10.42 -29.63 39.09
CA SER A 152 9.65 -30.64 38.37
C SER A 152 8.32 -30.87 39.06
N LEU A 153 7.23 -30.62 38.33
CA LEU A 153 5.86 -30.85 38.76
C LEU A 153 5.27 -31.98 37.91
N TYR A 154 4.74 -32.99 38.57
CA TYR A 154 4.21 -34.17 37.90
C TYR A 154 2.83 -34.55 38.44
N ARG A 155 1.97 -35.09 37.58
CA ARG A 155 0.72 -35.77 37.99
C ARG A 155 -0.20 -34.90 38.84
N GLY A 156 -0.63 -33.76 38.31
CA GLY A 156 -1.55 -32.87 39.00
C GLY A 156 -0.95 -32.08 40.16
N ALA A 157 0.38 -32.06 40.30
CA ALA A 157 1.05 -31.22 41.29
C ALA A 157 0.77 -29.73 41.05
N LYS A 158 0.78 -28.93 42.11
CA LYS A 158 0.52 -27.48 42.06
C LYS A 158 1.66 -26.71 42.73
N LEU A 159 2.13 -25.63 42.12
CA LEU A 159 3.15 -24.76 42.72
C LEU A 159 2.76 -23.30 42.52
N GLU A 160 2.72 -22.53 43.60
CA GLU A 160 2.49 -21.09 43.58
C GLU A 160 3.64 -20.38 44.31
N LEU A 161 4.40 -19.55 43.59
CA LEU A 161 5.53 -18.82 44.14
C LEU A 161 5.38 -17.33 43.90
N THR A 162 5.68 -16.52 44.91
CA THR A 162 5.74 -15.05 44.81
C THR A 162 7.18 -14.58 44.99
N GLU A 163 7.69 -13.71 44.11
CA GLU A 163 9.05 -13.16 44.18
C GLU A 163 10.16 -14.24 44.27
N ALA A 164 9.97 -15.39 43.62
CA ALA A 164 10.94 -16.48 43.67
C ALA A 164 12.14 -16.24 42.76
N LYS A 165 13.30 -16.80 43.14
CA LYS A 165 14.51 -16.81 42.32
C LYS A 165 14.86 -18.22 41.96
N ILE A 166 14.68 -18.58 40.70
CA ILE A 166 15.00 -19.89 40.16
C ILE A 166 16.19 -19.70 39.23
N TYR A 167 17.32 -20.33 39.54
CA TYR A 167 18.45 -20.28 38.62
C TYR A 167 19.12 -21.63 38.41
N THR A 168 19.55 -21.88 37.18
CA THR A 168 20.33 -23.06 36.83
C THR A 168 21.68 -22.70 36.25
N LYS A 169 22.67 -23.52 36.55
CA LYS A 169 24.04 -23.34 36.14
C LYS A 169 24.58 -24.58 35.45
N GLY A 170 25.27 -24.38 34.33
CA GLY A 170 25.86 -25.45 33.54
C GLY A 170 24.93 -26.04 32.46
N ASN A 171 25.57 -26.57 31.42
CA ASN A 171 24.94 -26.94 30.15
C ASN A 171 23.87 -28.05 30.26
N TYR A 172 23.98 -28.92 31.27
CA TYR A 172 23.12 -30.09 31.46
C TYR A 172 22.00 -29.86 32.47
N THR A 173 21.56 -28.60 32.59
CA THR A 173 20.47 -28.23 33.47
C THR A 173 19.18 -27.89 32.72
N ALA A 174 18.05 -28.02 33.40
CA ALA A 174 16.74 -27.57 32.97
C ALA A 174 16.10 -26.70 34.06
N GLY A 175 15.38 -25.66 33.67
CA GLY A 175 14.69 -24.78 34.62
C GLY A 175 13.50 -25.48 35.25
N ILE A 176 12.35 -25.40 34.57
CA ILE A 176 11.07 -25.83 35.12
C ILE A 176 10.40 -26.81 34.15
N ASN A 177 9.93 -27.95 34.69
CA ASN A 177 9.21 -28.95 33.93
C ASN A 177 7.86 -29.27 34.57
N LEU A 178 6.79 -29.22 33.77
CA LEU A 178 5.44 -29.59 34.16
C LEU A 178 4.94 -30.72 33.26
N ASP A 179 4.40 -31.77 33.87
CA ASP A 179 3.84 -32.88 33.12
C ASP A 179 2.61 -33.49 33.84
N GLU A 180 1.75 -34.14 33.05
CA GLU A 180 0.49 -34.78 33.46
C GLU A 180 -0.41 -33.88 34.32
N GLN A 181 -1.01 -32.85 33.71
CA GLN A 181 -2.01 -31.97 34.34
C GLN A 181 -1.50 -31.13 35.52
N SER A 182 -0.19 -30.87 35.59
CA SER A 182 0.43 -30.07 36.65
C SER A 182 0.21 -28.56 36.46
N ASN A 183 0.27 -27.78 37.54
CA ASN A 183 -0.04 -26.35 37.54
C ASN A 183 1.07 -25.53 38.22
N LEU A 184 1.52 -24.45 37.57
CA LEU A 184 2.48 -23.48 38.10
C LEU A 184 1.91 -22.07 38.05
N THR A 185 2.14 -21.29 39.11
CA THR A 185 1.98 -19.84 39.10
C THR A 185 3.23 -19.19 39.68
N LEU A 186 3.88 -18.33 38.89
CA LEU A 186 4.93 -17.43 39.33
C LEU A 186 4.37 -16.01 39.34
N ASN A 187 4.43 -15.35 40.49
CA ASN A 187 3.98 -13.98 40.70
C ASN A 187 5.18 -13.11 41.11
N GLY A 188 5.80 -12.45 40.14
CA GLY A 188 7.08 -11.77 40.31
C GLY A 188 8.28 -12.72 40.36
N GLY A 189 9.46 -12.15 40.57
CA GLY A 189 10.72 -12.90 40.66
C GLY A 189 11.38 -13.19 39.31
N SER A 190 12.38 -14.08 39.33
CA SER A 190 13.28 -14.33 38.20
C SER A 190 13.53 -15.81 37.93
N VAL A 191 13.52 -16.21 36.66
CA VAL A 191 13.95 -17.53 36.18
C VAL A 191 15.15 -17.37 35.25
N GLN A 192 16.34 -17.75 35.70
CA GLN A 192 17.57 -17.66 34.93
C GLN A 192 18.10 -19.05 34.59
N VAL A 193 18.24 -19.38 33.31
CA VAL A 193 18.64 -20.73 32.89
C VAL A 193 19.87 -20.66 31.99
N GLU A 194 20.95 -21.32 32.40
CA GLU A 194 22.14 -21.53 31.56
C GLU A 194 22.05 -22.82 30.73
N GLY A 195 21.30 -23.81 31.22
CA GLY A 195 21.27 -25.15 30.64
C GLY A 195 20.50 -25.29 29.32
N ASN A 196 20.83 -26.33 28.57
CA ASN A 196 20.32 -26.58 27.23
C ASN A 196 19.18 -27.62 27.17
N TYR A 197 18.49 -27.88 28.29
CA TYR A 197 17.42 -28.88 28.38
C TYR A 197 16.01 -28.31 28.66
N GLY A 198 15.81 -27.00 28.47
CA GLY A 198 14.53 -26.33 28.60
C GLY A 198 14.51 -25.29 29.71
N ILE A 199 13.92 -24.13 29.43
CA ILE A 199 13.72 -23.07 30.44
C ILE A 199 12.44 -23.36 31.23
N LEU A 200 11.33 -23.53 30.50
CA LEU A 200 10.03 -23.90 31.03
C LEU A 200 9.33 -24.80 30.01
N MET A 201 9.05 -26.04 30.39
CA MET A 201 8.47 -27.04 29.51
C MET A 201 7.16 -27.57 30.09
N LEU A 202 6.07 -27.52 29.32
CA LEU A 202 4.76 -28.00 29.71
C LEU A 202 4.31 -29.15 28.80
N TYR A 203 3.93 -30.26 29.41
CA TYR A 203 3.48 -31.48 28.74
C TYR A 203 2.12 -31.94 29.26
N ASN A 204 1.42 -32.71 28.42
CA ASN A 204 0.21 -33.47 28.77
C ASN A 204 -0.83 -32.68 29.60
N ASN A 205 -1.37 -31.61 29.01
CA ASN A 205 -2.41 -30.75 29.58
C ASN A 205 -2.01 -30.03 30.87
N SER A 206 -0.73 -29.69 31.01
CA SER A 206 -0.24 -28.88 32.13
C SER A 206 -0.49 -27.38 31.90
N GLN A 207 -0.46 -26.60 32.97
CA GLN A 207 -0.72 -25.16 32.92
C GLN A 207 0.33 -24.38 33.69
N ALA A 208 0.82 -23.28 33.12
CA ALA A 208 1.70 -22.34 33.82
C ALA A 208 1.22 -20.91 33.60
N THR A 209 1.33 -20.08 34.64
CA THR A 209 1.08 -18.65 34.57
C THR A 209 2.28 -17.90 35.13
N LEU A 210 2.85 -17.01 34.33
CA LEU A 210 3.93 -16.09 34.69
C LEU A 210 3.34 -14.69 34.77
N MET A 211 3.32 -14.07 35.95
CA MET A 211 2.80 -12.72 36.19
C MET A 211 3.97 -11.86 36.66
N GLY A 212 4.27 -10.76 35.98
CA GLY A 212 5.40 -9.88 36.29
C GLY A 212 6.75 -10.60 36.49
N THR A 213 6.96 -11.73 35.81
CA THR A 213 8.14 -12.59 36.02
C THR A 213 9.21 -12.29 34.98
N GLU A 214 10.46 -12.16 35.42
CA GLU A 214 11.62 -12.02 34.53
C GLU A 214 12.16 -13.41 34.18
N VAL A 215 12.32 -13.71 32.89
CA VAL A 215 12.93 -14.95 32.41
C VAL A 215 14.10 -14.62 31.50
N THR A 216 15.30 -15.10 31.85
CA THR A 216 16.53 -14.81 31.11
C THR A 216 17.24 -16.10 30.72
N ALA A 217 17.44 -16.29 29.42
CA ALA A 217 18.38 -17.27 28.89
C ALA A 217 19.77 -16.62 28.77
N THR A 218 20.83 -17.31 29.19
CA THR A 218 22.20 -16.77 29.08
C THR A 218 22.80 -16.98 27.68
N ALA A 219 23.92 -16.33 27.37
CA ALA A 219 24.46 -16.20 25.99
C ALA A 219 24.64 -17.51 25.19
N GLU A 220 24.77 -18.66 25.85
CA GLU A 220 24.99 -19.96 25.19
C GLU A 220 23.74 -20.85 25.14
N THR A 221 22.64 -20.42 25.75
CA THR A 221 21.45 -21.26 25.97
C THR A 221 20.61 -21.36 24.69
N THR A 222 20.48 -22.58 24.14
CA THR A 222 19.60 -22.91 23.00
C THR A 222 18.19 -23.32 23.42
N SER A 223 17.95 -23.42 24.72
CA SER A 223 16.67 -23.82 25.26
C SER A 223 15.62 -22.74 25.17
N GLY A 224 14.40 -23.16 24.85
CA GLY A 224 13.22 -22.30 24.82
C GLY A 224 12.27 -22.54 25.98
N ILE A 225 11.16 -21.84 25.88
CA ILE A 225 9.95 -22.06 26.68
C ILE A 225 8.92 -22.72 25.76
N VAL A 226 8.32 -23.83 26.17
CA VAL A 226 7.45 -24.63 25.30
C VAL A 226 6.16 -25.05 26.00
N SER A 227 5.03 -24.66 25.44
CA SER A 227 3.70 -25.20 25.74
C SER A 227 3.31 -26.24 24.70
N GLN A 228 3.07 -27.49 25.10
CA GLN A 228 2.72 -28.55 24.14
C GLN A 228 1.80 -29.63 24.70
N GLN A 229 1.28 -30.49 23.80
CA GLN A 229 0.45 -31.64 24.16
C GLN A 229 -0.78 -31.27 25.01
N GLY A 230 -1.57 -30.30 24.56
CA GLY A 230 -2.78 -29.85 25.27
C GLY A 230 -2.53 -28.83 26.38
N SER A 231 -1.27 -28.46 26.62
CA SER A 231 -0.90 -27.52 27.69
C SER A 231 -1.24 -26.06 27.38
N THR A 232 -1.27 -25.24 28.42
CA THR A 232 -1.51 -23.79 28.33
C THR A 232 -0.44 -23.02 29.10
N LEU A 233 0.17 -22.03 28.45
CA LEU A 233 1.08 -21.08 29.09
C LEU A 233 0.49 -19.67 29.01
N ASN A 234 0.35 -19.01 30.15
CA ASN A 234 -0.04 -17.61 30.25
C ASN A 234 1.17 -16.77 30.71
N ILE A 235 1.45 -15.68 30.01
CA ILE A 235 2.48 -14.70 30.33
C ILE A 235 1.77 -13.35 30.42
N THR A 236 1.81 -12.72 31.59
CA THR A 236 0.98 -11.55 31.88
C THR A 236 1.65 -10.57 32.85
N ASP A 237 0.96 -9.45 33.12
CA ASP A 237 1.28 -8.47 34.14
C ASP A 237 2.73 -7.92 34.10
N GLY A 238 3.24 -7.57 32.91
CA GLY A 238 4.57 -6.98 32.77
C GLY A 238 5.71 -8.00 32.82
N SER A 239 5.45 -9.26 32.47
CA SER A 239 6.53 -10.27 32.41
C SER A 239 7.52 -9.94 31.28
N GLU A 240 8.80 -10.23 31.51
CA GLU A 240 9.88 -9.97 30.57
C GLU A 240 10.61 -11.27 30.23
N ILE A 241 10.56 -11.68 28.97
CA ILE A 241 11.19 -12.91 28.48
C ILE A 241 12.33 -12.53 27.53
N THR A 242 13.57 -12.69 27.98
CA THR A 242 14.77 -12.43 27.18
C THR A 242 15.49 -13.74 26.84
N LEU A 243 15.49 -14.09 25.56
CA LEU A 243 16.10 -15.29 25.03
C LEU A 243 17.34 -14.95 24.19
N THR A 244 18.31 -15.85 24.14
CA THR A 244 19.53 -15.68 23.36
C THR A 244 19.48 -16.53 22.10
N ARG A 245 19.57 -17.86 22.21
CA ARG A 245 19.39 -18.78 21.07
C ARG A 245 18.11 -19.62 21.18
N GLY A 246 17.31 -19.37 22.22
CA GLY A 246 16.05 -20.03 22.49
C GLY A 246 14.85 -19.37 21.82
N GLN A 247 13.68 -19.98 22.00
CA GLN A 247 12.40 -19.53 21.44
C GLN A 247 11.28 -19.66 22.46
N LEU A 248 10.26 -18.83 22.36
CA LEU A 248 8.97 -19.03 23.03
C LEU A 248 8.02 -19.75 22.08
N ARG A 249 7.56 -20.95 22.44
CA ARG A 249 6.87 -21.85 21.50
C ARG A 249 5.57 -22.39 22.05
N VAL A 250 4.57 -22.48 21.18
CA VAL A 250 3.39 -23.31 21.36
C VAL A 250 3.32 -24.36 20.25
N VAL A 251 3.21 -25.62 20.67
CA VAL A 251 3.23 -26.77 19.77
C VAL A 251 1.99 -27.61 20.05
N GLY A 252 1.01 -27.51 19.18
CA GLY A 252 -0.16 -28.38 19.23
C GLY A 252 0.19 -29.83 18.87
N SER A 253 -0.84 -30.65 18.70
CA SER A 253 -0.70 -32.02 18.21
C SER A 253 -1.75 -32.33 17.16
N THR A 254 -1.71 -33.55 16.61
CA THR A 254 -2.77 -34.02 15.70
C THR A 254 -4.11 -34.22 16.41
N THR A 255 -4.08 -34.42 17.73
CA THR A 255 -5.24 -34.78 18.56
C THR A 255 -5.72 -33.66 19.49
N GLY A 256 -5.01 -32.54 19.61
CA GLY A 256 -5.42 -31.41 20.44
C GLY A 256 -4.55 -30.17 20.26
N ASN A 257 -5.13 -29.00 20.50
CA ASN A 257 -4.43 -27.72 20.46
C ASN A 257 -3.62 -27.52 21.74
N ALA A 258 -2.53 -26.78 21.64
CA ALA A 258 -1.84 -26.20 22.79
C ALA A 258 -1.99 -24.67 22.72
N PHE A 259 -1.93 -24.01 23.88
CA PHE A 259 -2.21 -22.58 24.00
C PHE A 259 -1.02 -21.84 24.59
N LEU A 260 -0.76 -20.66 24.04
CA LEU A 260 0.16 -19.67 24.58
C LEU A 260 -0.51 -18.30 24.50
N ASN A 261 -0.72 -17.71 25.67
CA ASN A 261 -1.32 -16.40 25.83
C ASN A 261 -0.27 -15.44 26.38
N VAL A 262 -0.03 -14.35 25.69
CA VAL A 262 0.90 -13.29 26.12
C VAL A 262 0.12 -11.98 26.21
N SER A 263 0.12 -11.34 27.37
CA SER A 263 -0.63 -10.11 27.62
C SER A 263 0.25 -9.13 28.38
N ASP A 264 0.23 -7.85 28.00
CA ASP A 264 0.90 -6.78 28.74
C ASP A 264 2.36 -7.10 29.10
N SER A 265 3.10 -7.75 28.19
CA SER A 265 4.42 -8.35 28.46
C SER A 265 5.41 -8.13 27.32
N THR A 266 6.69 -8.40 27.56
CA THR A 266 7.76 -8.27 26.55
C THR A 266 8.43 -9.61 26.29
N VAL A 267 8.65 -9.94 25.02
CA VAL A 267 9.40 -11.12 24.58
C VAL A 267 10.45 -10.71 23.56
N SER A 268 11.72 -11.01 23.82
CA SER A 268 12.81 -10.73 22.90
C SER A 268 13.71 -11.95 22.71
N SER A 269 14.22 -12.14 21.49
CA SER A 269 15.27 -13.13 21.22
C SER A 269 16.36 -12.57 20.34
N THR A 270 17.60 -13.00 20.61
CA THR A 270 18.77 -12.71 19.77
C THR A 270 19.16 -13.83 18.81
N GLY A 271 18.31 -14.85 18.72
CA GLY A 271 18.61 -16.12 18.06
C GLY A 271 18.37 -16.05 16.57
N THR A 272 18.90 -17.02 15.82
CA THR A 272 18.66 -17.12 14.36
C THR A 272 17.34 -17.79 13.99
N ASP A 273 16.59 -18.24 14.98
CA ASP A 273 15.26 -18.82 14.81
C ASP A 273 14.25 -17.82 15.39
N SER A 274 13.00 -17.88 14.90
CA SER A 274 11.98 -16.90 15.25
C SER A 274 11.73 -16.79 16.75
N THR A 275 11.47 -15.57 17.26
CA THR A 275 11.33 -15.30 18.70
C THR A 275 10.14 -16.04 19.31
N VAL A 276 8.95 -15.88 18.72
CA VAL A 276 7.71 -16.56 19.13
C VAL A 276 7.21 -17.46 18.02
N ILE A 277 6.89 -18.72 18.32
CA ILE A 277 6.40 -19.69 17.32
C ILE A 277 5.11 -20.36 17.75
N ALA A 278 4.10 -20.32 16.89
CA ALA A 278 2.96 -21.22 16.91
C ALA A 278 3.14 -22.31 15.84
N SER A 279 3.12 -23.58 16.24
CA SER A 279 3.30 -24.69 15.30
C SER A 279 2.34 -25.85 15.56
N ASN A 280 2.02 -26.59 14.49
CA ASN A 280 1.31 -27.87 14.55
C ASN A 280 -0.08 -27.76 15.21
N LYS A 281 -0.92 -26.82 14.78
CA LYS A 281 -2.17 -26.41 15.45
C LYS A 281 -1.97 -25.76 16.82
N GLY A 282 -0.85 -25.06 16.99
CA GLY A 282 -0.66 -24.17 18.13
C GLY A 282 -1.62 -23.00 18.02
N VAL A 283 -2.15 -22.56 19.17
CA VAL A 283 -2.95 -21.35 19.29
C VAL A 283 -2.13 -20.35 20.10
N LEU A 284 -1.83 -19.22 19.47
CA LEU A 284 -1.06 -18.13 20.05
C LEU A 284 -1.91 -16.88 20.06
N ASP A 285 -2.18 -16.35 21.25
CA ASP A 285 -2.88 -15.10 21.43
C ASP A 285 -1.93 -14.10 22.12
N ILE A 286 -1.66 -12.97 21.47
CA ILE A 286 -0.81 -11.90 22.00
C ILE A 286 -1.61 -10.61 22.09
N THR A 287 -1.62 -9.98 23.25
CA THR A 287 -2.38 -8.77 23.55
C THR A 287 -1.50 -7.71 24.20
N ASN A 288 -1.55 -6.46 23.74
CA ASN A 288 -0.88 -5.32 24.39
C ASN A 288 0.60 -5.57 24.78
N SER A 289 1.36 -6.25 23.91
CA SER A 289 2.70 -6.75 24.24
C SER A 289 3.75 -6.27 23.25
N THR A 290 5.03 -6.41 23.63
CA THR A 290 6.16 -6.15 22.73
C THR A 290 6.86 -7.45 22.34
N VAL A 291 7.06 -7.68 21.04
CA VAL A 291 7.85 -8.81 20.52
C VAL A 291 9.02 -8.30 19.69
N MET A 292 10.25 -8.68 20.07
CA MET A 292 11.47 -8.23 19.42
C MET A 292 12.30 -9.40 18.88
N HIS A 293 12.82 -9.24 17.67
CA HIS A 293 13.78 -10.15 17.05
C HIS A 293 14.96 -9.35 16.50
N ASP A 294 16.12 -9.45 17.14
CA ASP A 294 17.28 -8.61 16.80
C ASP A 294 18.26 -9.26 15.81
N ASN A 295 17.91 -10.45 15.30
CA ASN A 295 18.75 -11.17 14.37
C ASN A 295 18.29 -10.92 12.92
N ALA A 296 19.24 -10.79 12.01
CA ALA A 296 18.97 -10.65 10.57
C ALA A 296 18.51 -11.96 9.89
N LYS A 297 18.13 -12.97 10.69
CA LYS A 297 17.56 -14.22 10.20
C LYS A 297 16.51 -14.71 11.18
N GLY A 298 15.27 -14.79 10.69
CA GLY A 298 14.14 -15.30 11.46
C GLY A 298 12.99 -14.30 11.46
N ALA A 299 11.96 -14.58 12.25
CA ALA A 299 10.83 -13.68 12.42
C ALA A 299 10.63 -13.31 13.89
N ALA A 300 10.01 -12.16 14.15
CA ALA A 300 9.52 -11.89 15.50
C ALA A 300 8.41 -12.89 15.89
N ILE A 301 7.49 -13.16 14.96
CA ILE A 301 6.43 -14.16 15.15
C ILE A 301 6.36 -15.09 13.94
N GLU A 302 6.29 -16.40 14.19
CA GLU A 302 6.11 -17.42 13.15
C GLU A 302 4.89 -18.32 13.43
N ALA A 303 4.01 -18.44 12.43
CA ALA A 303 2.86 -19.33 12.43
C ALA A 303 3.08 -20.47 11.42
N GLY A 304 3.13 -21.71 11.88
CA GLY A 304 3.38 -22.88 11.03
C GLY A 304 2.36 -24.00 11.20
N ASN A 305 2.06 -24.73 10.11
CA ASN A 305 1.32 -26.00 10.14
C ASN A 305 -0.08 -25.91 10.79
N ALA A 306 -1.02 -25.23 10.12
CA ALA A 306 -2.41 -25.07 10.57
C ALA A 306 -2.55 -24.41 11.96
N SER A 307 -1.61 -23.54 12.33
CA SER A 307 -1.67 -22.79 13.58
C SER A 307 -2.55 -21.56 13.43
N THR A 308 -2.99 -21.02 14.56
CA THR A 308 -3.76 -19.77 14.62
C THR A 308 -2.99 -18.79 15.49
N VAL A 309 -2.73 -17.60 14.95
CA VAL A 309 -2.11 -16.49 15.66
C VAL A 309 -3.07 -15.32 15.67
N THR A 310 -3.41 -14.86 16.88
CA THR A 310 -4.19 -13.65 17.12
C THR A 310 -3.30 -12.62 17.78
N ILE A 311 -3.22 -11.44 17.18
CA ILE A 311 -2.46 -10.30 17.70
C ILE A 311 -3.45 -9.18 17.90
N SER A 312 -3.53 -8.65 19.12
CA SER A 312 -4.47 -7.57 19.43
C SER A 312 -3.84 -6.49 20.30
N GLY A 313 -4.31 -5.26 20.13
CA GLY A 313 -3.93 -4.15 20.97
C GLY A 313 -5.08 -3.17 21.14
N ASP A 314 -5.19 -2.59 22.34
CA ASP A 314 -6.11 -1.48 22.62
C ASP A 314 -5.92 -0.31 21.64
N ASN A 315 -4.69 -0.14 21.15
CA ASN A 315 -4.33 0.77 20.07
C ASN A 315 -3.01 0.32 19.41
N LYS A 316 -2.62 0.97 18.31
CA LYS A 316 -1.40 0.65 17.55
C LYS A 316 -0.11 0.69 18.38
N ASN A 317 -0.05 1.47 19.47
CA ASN A 317 1.14 1.60 20.30
C ASN A 317 1.20 0.60 21.46
N SER A 318 0.10 -0.08 21.78
CA SER A 318 0.09 -1.04 22.88
C SER A 318 0.62 -2.42 22.44
N MET A 319 0.54 -2.75 21.15
CA MET A 319 1.10 -3.97 20.58
C MET A 319 2.19 -3.63 19.56
N VAL A 320 3.45 -3.93 19.88
CA VAL A 320 4.61 -3.56 19.06
C VAL A 320 5.42 -4.79 18.68
N ILE A 321 5.70 -4.95 17.39
CA ILE A 321 6.50 -6.05 16.84
C ILE A 321 7.65 -5.44 16.06
N THR A 322 8.88 -5.73 16.47
CA THR A 322 10.09 -5.24 15.80
C THR A 322 10.98 -6.39 15.37
N SER A 323 11.48 -6.35 14.14
CA SER A 323 12.37 -7.40 13.61
C SER A 323 13.47 -6.86 12.71
N GLU A 324 14.67 -7.42 12.85
CA GLU A 324 15.81 -7.17 11.96
C GLU A 324 15.75 -7.98 10.65
N ASP A 325 14.74 -8.84 10.48
CA ASP A 325 14.44 -9.57 9.24
C ASP A 325 12.93 -9.55 8.99
N ILE A 326 12.17 -10.58 9.37
CA ILE A 326 10.73 -10.65 9.11
C ILE A 326 9.93 -10.24 10.34
N GLY A 327 8.92 -9.38 10.20
CA GLY A 327 8.01 -9.06 11.31
C GLY A 327 7.18 -10.29 11.69
N ILE A 328 6.27 -10.69 10.80
CA ILE A 328 5.42 -11.87 10.97
C ILE A 328 5.58 -12.80 9.78
N LYS A 329 5.82 -14.07 10.06
CA LYS A 329 5.90 -15.13 9.06
C LYS A 329 4.76 -16.12 9.23
N SER A 330 3.98 -16.37 8.18
CA SER A 330 2.91 -17.37 8.17
C SER A 330 3.13 -18.42 7.10
N ALA A 331 3.06 -19.69 7.52
CA ALA A 331 3.16 -20.85 6.66
C ALA A 331 2.00 -21.81 6.93
N LYS A 332 1.06 -21.92 5.97
CA LYS A 332 -0.16 -22.74 6.08
C LYS A 332 -0.98 -22.46 7.34
N SER A 333 -1.03 -21.21 7.78
CA SER A 333 -1.59 -20.81 9.07
C SER A 333 -2.41 -19.54 8.97
N SER A 334 -3.30 -19.34 9.93
CA SER A 334 -4.16 -18.14 9.99
C SER A 334 -3.54 -17.12 10.92
N VAL A 335 -3.44 -15.87 10.46
CA VAL A 335 -2.96 -14.74 11.23
C VAL A 335 -4.03 -13.65 11.23
N ASN A 336 -4.45 -13.23 12.42
CA ASN A 336 -5.40 -12.13 12.63
C ASN A 336 -4.71 -11.05 13.47
N ILE A 337 -4.68 -9.82 12.96
CA ILE A 337 -4.06 -8.67 13.61
C ILE A 337 -5.14 -7.61 13.80
N ASP A 338 -5.28 -7.08 15.01
CA ASP A 338 -6.24 -6.02 15.35
C ASP A 338 -5.60 -5.02 16.33
N GLY A 339 -5.06 -3.91 15.83
CA GLY A 339 -4.38 -2.92 16.69
C GLY A 339 -2.92 -3.26 16.96
N ALA A 340 -2.02 -3.10 15.99
CA ALA A 340 -0.58 -3.34 16.18
C ALA A 340 0.31 -2.44 15.32
N THR A 341 1.54 -2.20 15.79
CA THR A 341 2.62 -1.63 14.98
C THR A 341 3.67 -2.70 14.71
N ILE A 342 3.93 -2.98 13.44
CA ILE A 342 4.90 -3.96 12.95
C ILE A 342 5.99 -3.22 12.18
N ILE A 343 7.24 -3.34 12.63
CA ILE A 343 8.40 -2.70 11.99
C ILE A 343 9.43 -3.80 11.70
N ALA A 344 9.73 -4.01 10.43
CA ALA A 344 10.67 -5.00 9.98
C ALA A 344 11.69 -4.38 9.01
N LYS A 345 12.95 -4.82 9.07
CA LYS A 345 13.90 -4.47 8.02
C LYS A 345 13.62 -5.21 6.72
N GLY A 346 13.37 -6.51 6.81
CA GLY A 346 12.86 -7.33 5.71
C GLY A 346 11.34 -7.24 5.59
N ASP A 347 10.68 -8.34 5.24
CA ASP A 347 9.23 -8.33 5.03
C ASP A 347 8.47 -8.02 6.33
N GLY A 348 7.53 -7.08 6.28
CA GLY A 348 6.65 -6.78 7.41
C GLY A 348 5.80 -8.00 7.77
N ILE A 349 5.07 -8.52 6.79
CA ILE A 349 4.30 -9.75 6.86
C ILE A 349 4.63 -10.62 5.66
N LEU A 350 5.17 -11.83 5.91
CA LEU A 350 5.48 -12.82 4.89
C LEU A 350 4.51 -14.01 4.98
N MET A 351 3.72 -14.23 3.94
CA MET A 351 2.91 -15.42 3.71
C MET A 351 3.67 -16.37 2.78
N THR A 352 3.98 -17.59 3.23
CA THR A 352 4.83 -18.54 2.48
C THR A 352 4.28 -19.97 2.46
N THR A 353 4.79 -20.80 1.54
CA THR A 353 4.43 -22.21 1.35
C THR A 353 4.92 -23.18 2.41
N GLY A 354 5.78 -22.72 3.31
CA GLY A 354 6.42 -23.54 4.32
C GLY A 354 5.46 -24.43 5.11
N GLY A 355 6.01 -25.48 5.72
CA GLY A 355 5.27 -26.40 6.57
C GLY A 355 4.93 -27.75 5.92
N SER A 356 4.56 -28.70 6.76
CA SER A 356 4.34 -30.10 6.39
C SER A 356 3.09 -30.28 5.53
N SER A 357 3.13 -31.24 4.60
CA SER A 357 1.95 -31.68 3.84
C SER A 357 0.94 -32.46 4.70
N PHE A 358 1.32 -32.83 5.93
CA PHE A 358 0.47 -33.53 6.87
C PHE A 358 -0.66 -32.65 7.43
N TYR A 359 -0.46 -31.33 7.48
CA TYR A 359 -1.44 -30.39 8.00
C TYR A 359 -2.22 -29.74 6.86
N SER A 360 -3.51 -29.48 7.09
CA SER A 360 -4.36 -28.73 6.16
C SER A 360 -3.83 -27.32 5.98
N ASN A 361 -3.99 -26.77 4.77
CA ASN A 361 -3.77 -25.36 4.55
C ASN A 361 -4.93 -24.57 5.18
N ASN A 362 -4.61 -23.57 5.99
CA ASN A 362 -5.57 -22.58 6.48
C ASN A 362 -4.95 -21.19 6.37
N SER A 363 -4.20 -20.95 5.29
CA SER A 363 -3.56 -19.66 5.04
C SER A 363 -4.62 -18.58 4.90
N GLY A 364 -4.60 -17.63 5.83
CA GLY A 364 -5.49 -16.48 5.86
C GLY A 364 -4.82 -15.35 6.62
N LEU A 365 -5.08 -14.13 6.20
CA LEU A 365 -4.54 -12.92 6.80
C LEU A 365 -5.66 -11.87 6.91
N THR A 366 -5.90 -11.42 8.13
CA THR A 366 -6.74 -10.26 8.43
C THR A 366 -5.87 -9.25 9.16
N VAL A 367 -5.81 -8.02 8.65
CA VAL A 367 -5.08 -6.91 9.25
C VAL A 367 -6.06 -5.77 9.49
N ASN A 368 -6.36 -5.51 10.76
CA ASN A 368 -7.22 -4.44 11.19
C ASN A 368 -6.46 -3.45 12.06
N ASN A 369 -6.71 -2.15 11.85
CA ASN A 369 -6.16 -1.08 12.70
C ASN A 369 -4.65 -1.24 12.95
N ALA A 370 -3.84 -1.54 11.93
CA ALA A 370 -2.42 -1.81 12.10
C ALA A 370 -1.53 -0.94 11.21
N ASP A 371 -0.32 -0.65 11.69
CA ASP A 371 0.74 -0.04 10.90
C ASP A 371 1.81 -1.08 10.63
N VAL A 372 2.08 -1.37 9.36
CA VAL A 372 3.07 -2.36 8.92
C VAL A 372 4.12 -1.66 8.08
N THR A 373 5.35 -1.63 8.58
CA THR A 373 6.49 -0.97 7.93
C THR A 373 7.57 -1.98 7.58
N SER A 374 8.06 -1.90 6.35
CA SER A 374 9.23 -2.62 5.84
C SER A 374 10.26 -1.63 5.30
N ASP A 375 11.51 -1.73 5.75
CA ASP A 375 12.58 -0.82 5.30
C ASP A 375 13.16 -1.23 3.93
N ASP A 376 13.50 -2.51 3.76
CA ASP A 376 14.28 -3.03 2.62
C ASP A 376 13.49 -4.02 1.72
N ALA A 377 12.23 -4.33 2.05
CA ALA A 377 11.43 -5.34 1.34
C ALA A 377 9.96 -4.90 1.15
N ALA A 378 9.01 -5.83 1.31
CA ALA A 378 7.59 -5.54 1.20
C ALA A 378 6.89 -5.48 2.56
N ALA A 379 5.96 -4.54 2.74
CA ALA A 379 5.13 -4.52 3.96
C ALA A 379 4.24 -5.77 4.04
N LEU A 380 3.67 -6.21 2.92
CA LEU A 380 2.99 -7.49 2.76
C LEU A 380 3.59 -8.26 1.57
N HIS A 381 4.03 -9.49 1.81
CA HIS A 381 4.60 -10.37 0.79
C HIS A 381 3.88 -11.73 0.79
N VAL A 382 3.29 -12.09 -0.35
CA VAL A 382 2.83 -13.45 -0.65
C VAL A 382 3.86 -14.13 -1.54
N ASP A 383 4.64 -15.04 -0.96
CA ASP A 383 5.74 -15.73 -1.63
C ASP A 383 5.23 -16.73 -2.69
N LYS A 384 6.11 -17.11 -3.61
CA LYS A 384 5.82 -18.04 -4.69
C LYS A 384 5.24 -19.36 -4.19
N ASN A 385 4.31 -19.91 -4.97
CA ASN A 385 3.58 -21.16 -4.69
C ASN A 385 2.63 -21.09 -3.47
N THR A 386 2.52 -19.95 -2.79
CA THR A 386 1.70 -19.81 -1.57
C THR A 386 0.22 -19.79 -1.95
N VAL A 387 -0.53 -20.77 -1.45
CA VAL A 387 -1.97 -20.86 -1.69
C VAL A 387 -2.71 -20.12 -0.60
N ILE A 388 -3.25 -18.97 -0.98
CA ILE A 388 -4.16 -18.16 -0.16
C ILE A 388 -5.60 -18.57 -0.53
N GLU A 389 -6.30 -19.21 0.41
CA GLU A 389 -7.63 -19.80 0.15
C GLU A 389 -8.77 -18.80 0.35
N LYS A 390 -8.50 -17.69 1.05
CA LYS A 390 -9.45 -16.64 1.39
C LYS A 390 -8.83 -15.29 1.07
N PRO A 391 -9.62 -14.28 0.70
CA PRO A 391 -9.11 -12.92 0.53
C PRO A 391 -8.28 -12.47 1.74
N ILE A 392 -7.17 -11.81 1.46
CA ILE A 392 -6.44 -11.04 2.46
C ILE A 392 -7.24 -9.77 2.69
N THR A 393 -7.59 -9.49 3.93
CA THR A 393 -8.38 -8.31 4.30
C THR A 393 -7.51 -7.31 5.05
N LEU A 394 -7.51 -6.08 4.57
CA LEU A 394 -6.83 -4.94 5.18
C LEU A 394 -7.90 -3.90 5.51
N THR A 395 -8.02 -3.53 6.79
CA THR A 395 -9.02 -2.57 7.27
C THR A 395 -8.35 -1.57 8.20
N ASP A 396 -8.64 -0.27 8.04
CA ASP A 396 -8.13 0.81 8.91
C ASP A 396 -6.61 0.78 9.12
N SER A 397 -5.87 0.29 8.11
CA SER A 397 -4.46 -0.07 8.23
C SER A 397 -3.57 0.78 7.34
N THR A 398 -2.28 0.86 7.67
CA THR A 398 -1.27 1.51 6.85
C THR A 398 -0.14 0.52 6.57
N LEU A 399 0.14 0.28 5.30
CA LEU A 399 1.25 -0.55 4.85
C LEU A 399 2.27 0.36 4.17
N THR A 400 3.49 0.41 4.69
CA THR A 400 4.56 1.30 4.22
C THR A 400 5.83 0.52 3.88
N GLY A 401 6.36 0.74 2.69
CA GLY A 401 7.64 0.20 2.24
C GLY A 401 7.93 0.62 0.81
N SER A 402 9.12 0.30 0.27
CA SER A 402 9.39 0.51 -1.16
C SER A 402 8.35 -0.23 -2.03
N THR A 403 7.93 -1.40 -1.56
CA THR A 403 6.79 -2.17 -2.05
C THR A 403 5.80 -2.31 -0.90
N ALA A 404 4.60 -1.77 -1.03
CA ALA A 404 3.55 -1.97 -0.03
C ALA A 404 3.04 -3.42 -0.07
N ILE A 405 2.83 -3.96 -1.27
CA ILE A 405 2.32 -5.32 -1.47
C ILE A 405 3.09 -6.02 -2.58
N LYS A 406 3.62 -7.21 -2.30
CA LYS A 406 4.25 -8.10 -3.27
C LYS A 406 3.51 -9.44 -3.36
N LEU A 407 3.08 -9.82 -4.55
CA LEU A 407 2.31 -11.04 -4.82
C LEU A 407 3.06 -11.90 -5.85
N ASP A 408 3.99 -12.74 -5.38
CA ASP A 408 4.70 -13.73 -6.21
C ASP A 408 3.80 -14.96 -6.53
N ASN A 409 2.59 -15.02 -5.97
CA ASN A 409 1.54 -15.98 -6.30
C ASN A 409 0.18 -15.29 -6.33
N ALA A 410 -0.77 -15.86 -7.07
CA ALA A 410 -2.14 -15.37 -7.14
C ALA A 410 -2.78 -15.20 -5.75
N ALA A 411 -3.30 -14.01 -5.48
CA ALA A 411 -4.04 -13.68 -4.27
C ALA A 411 -5.10 -12.60 -4.55
N THR A 412 -6.12 -12.56 -3.70
CA THR A 412 -7.09 -11.46 -3.63
C THR A 412 -6.81 -10.65 -2.38
N VAL A 413 -6.69 -9.34 -2.53
CA VAL A 413 -6.50 -8.38 -1.44
C VAL A 413 -7.64 -7.38 -1.46
N GLU A 414 -8.33 -7.27 -0.33
CA GLU A 414 -9.43 -6.33 -0.10
C GLU A 414 -8.96 -5.27 0.90
N ALA A 415 -8.78 -4.04 0.44
CA ALA A 415 -8.32 -2.91 1.24
C ALA A 415 -9.49 -1.94 1.48
N ASN A 416 -9.86 -1.77 2.75
CA ASN A 416 -10.94 -0.88 3.20
C ASN A 416 -10.35 0.16 4.15
N ASN A 417 -10.57 1.45 3.87
CA ASN A 417 -9.96 2.56 4.62
C ASN A 417 -8.46 2.37 4.92
N THR A 418 -7.73 1.86 3.92
CA THR A 418 -6.34 1.42 4.07
C THR A 418 -5.42 2.30 3.22
N THR A 419 -4.31 2.72 3.82
CA THR A 419 -3.26 3.49 3.15
C THR A 419 -2.13 2.56 2.71
N LEU A 420 -1.86 2.48 1.41
CA LEU A 420 -0.76 1.74 0.82
C LEU A 420 0.31 2.74 0.34
N ASN A 421 1.39 2.87 1.11
CA ASN A 421 2.52 3.75 0.82
C ASN A 421 3.67 2.92 0.26
N GLY A 422 3.69 2.75 -1.06
CA GLY A 422 4.67 1.92 -1.77
C GLY A 422 4.09 1.28 -3.02
N ASN A 423 4.96 0.64 -3.78
CA ASN A 423 4.56 -0.03 -5.02
C ASN A 423 3.73 -1.30 -4.76
N ILE A 424 2.92 -1.69 -5.75
CA ILE A 424 2.25 -2.98 -5.81
C ILE A 424 2.93 -3.82 -6.88
N ASP A 425 3.51 -4.95 -6.51
CA ASP A 425 4.20 -5.85 -7.44
C ASP A 425 3.54 -7.23 -7.45
N ALA A 426 2.73 -7.49 -8.47
CA ALA A 426 2.10 -8.78 -8.74
C ALA A 426 2.69 -9.47 -9.98
N GLY A 427 3.63 -8.83 -10.69
CA GLY A 427 4.26 -9.34 -11.90
C GLY A 427 3.26 -9.91 -12.91
N SER A 428 3.44 -11.18 -13.26
CA SER A 428 2.56 -11.92 -14.19
C SER A 428 1.49 -12.75 -13.49
N THR A 429 1.28 -12.59 -12.18
CA THR A 429 0.27 -13.34 -11.45
C THR A 429 -1.14 -12.87 -11.82
N VAL A 430 -2.12 -13.75 -11.61
CA VAL A 430 -3.54 -13.42 -11.73
C VAL A 430 -4.04 -13.09 -10.33
N SER A 431 -3.81 -11.85 -9.92
CA SER A 431 -4.17 -11.33 -8.59
C SER A 431 -5.22 -10.23 -8.71
N SER A 432 -5.81 -9.86 -7.58
CA SER A 432 -6.79 -8.78 -7.50
C SER A 432 -6.54 -7.92 -6.28
N LEU A 433 -6.62 -6.59 -6.45
CA LEU A 433 -6.60 -5.60 -5.38
C LEU A 433 -7.84 -4.71 -5.52
N SER A 434 -8.66 -4.62 -4.47
CA SER A 434 -9.73 -3.62 -4.37
C SER A 434 -9.39 -2.57 -3.33
N LEU A 435 -9.58 -1.30 -3.67
CA LEU A 435 -9.49 -0.15 -2.79
C LEU A 435 -10.91 0.37 -2.55
N ALA A 436 -11.32 0.38 -1.28
CA ALA A 436 -12.63 0.84 -0.87
C ALA A 436 -12.57 1.69 0.40
N GLU A 437 -13.66 2.39 0.71
CA GLU A 437 -13.87 3.14 1.96
C GLU A 437 -12.74 4.15 2.26
N LYS A 438 -12.39 4.99 1.28
CA LYS A 438 -11.32 6.00 1.34
C LYS A 438 -9.91 5.42 1.37
N SER A 439 -9.73 4.22 0.84
CA SER A 439 -8.40 3.65 0.65
C SER A 439 -7.58 4.49 -0.32
N SER A 440 -6.28 4.56 -0.07
CA SER A 440 -5.35 5.33 -0.89
C SER A 440 -4.12 4.51 -1.25
N LEU A 441 -3.74 4.54 -2.52
CA LEU A 441 -2.49 3.99 -3.02
C LEU A 441 -1.55 5.11 -3.45
N GLN A 442 -0.37 5.19 -2.85
CA GLN A 442 0.72 6.07 -3.26
C GLN A 442 1.88 5.21 -3.77
N GLY A 443 2.01 5.08 -5.09
CA GLY A 443 3.02 4.22 -5.72
C GLY A 443 2.64 3.79 -7.13
N SER A 444 3.49 2.95 -7.72
CA SER A 444 3.23 2.30 -9.01
C SER A 444 2.65 0.90 -8.85
N VAL A 445 2.06 0.39 -9.92
CA VAL A 445 1.52 -0.98 -9.98
C VAL A 445 2.19 -1.74 -11.13
N ASN A 446 2.68 -2.95 -10.82
CA ASN A 446 3.14 -3.92 -11.80
C ASN A 446 2.30 -5.20 -11.68
N GLY A 447 1.28 -5.37 -12.53
CA GLY A 447 0.35 -6.50 -12.46
C GLY A 447 -0.30 -6.79 -13.79
N LEU A 448 0.49 -7.26 -14.77
CA LEU A 448 0.07 -7.44 -16.17
C LEU A 448 -1.22 -8.25 -16.34
N ASN A 449 -1.41 -9.30 -15.53
CA ASN A 449 -2.60 -10.17 -15.59
C ASN A 449 -3.56 -9.95 -14.42
N SER A 450 -3.34 -8.89 -13.63
CA SER A 450 -4.05 -8.63 -12.38
C SER A 450 -5.09 -7.52 -12.54
N SER A 451 -6.08 -7.50 -11.65
CA SER A 451 -7.13 -6.48 -11.63
C SER A 451 -6.93 -5.49 -10.48
N LEU A 452 -7.14 -4.21 -10.75
CA LEU A 452 -7.23 -3.15 -9.76
C LEU A 452 -8.62 -2.51 -9.83
N THR A 453 -9.27 -2.34 -8.67
CA THR A 453 -10.58 -1.70 -8.56
C THR A 453 -10.56 -0.60 -7.51
N LEU A 454 -11.11 0.57 -7.83
CA LEU A 454 -11.28 1.70 -6.91
C LEU A 454 -12.76 2.04 -6.80
N ASP A 455 -13.27 2.21 -5.58
CA ASP A 455 -14.59 2.82 -5.35
C ASP A 455 -14.56 4.35 -5.46
N GLU A 456 -15.75 4.98 -5.45
CA GLU A 456 -15.95 6.44 -5.52
C GLU A 456 -15.13 7.28 -4.51
N THR A 457 -14.71 6.67 -3.40
CA THR A 457 -13.99 7.39 -2.33
C THR A 457 -12.49 7.17 -2.36
N SER A 458 -12.01 6.22 -3.16
CA SER A 458 -10.63 5.76 -3.16
C SER A 458 -9.75 6.58 -4.09
N GLN A 459 -8.45 6.60 -3.81
CA GLN A 459 -7.48 7.41 -4.55
C GLN A 459 -6.25 6.59 -4.93
N TRP A 460 -5.75 6.79 -6.15
CA TRP A 460 -4.45 6.29 -6.58
C TRP A 460 -3.58 7.43 -7.11
N ASN A 461 -2.53 7.73 -6.36
CA ASN A 461 -1.49 8.67 -6.75
C ASN A 461 -0.30 7.89 -7.33
N MET A 462 -0.20 7.89 -8.66
CA MET A 462 0.90 7.21 -9.36
C MET A 462 2.20 7.99 -9.20
N THR A 463 3.26 7.30 -8.77
CA THR A 463 4.62 7.90 -8.68
C THR A 463 5.47 7.59 -9.90
N ASP A 464 5.23 6.44 -10.54
CA ASP A 464 6.00 5.91 -11.65
C ASP A 464 5.06 5.20 -12.65
N PRO A 465 5.51 4.96 -13.90
CA PRO A 465 4.72 4.22 -14.88
C PRO A 465 4.22 2.88 -14.34
N SER A 466 2.97 2.56 -14.65
CA SER A 466 2.26 1.40 -14.10
C SER A 466 1.62 0.56 -15.19
N THR A 467 1.56 -0.74 -14.93
CA THR A 467 0.94 -1.75 -15.79
C THR A 467 -0.05 -2.55 -14.97
N VAL A 468 -1.29 -2.63 -15.45
CA VAL A 468 -2.37 -3.44 -14.87
C VAL A 468 -3.05 -4.25 -15.97
N GLY A 469 -3.62 -5.41 -15.62
CA GLY A 469 -4.40 -6.20 -16.57
C GLY A 469 -5.78 -5.60 -16.81
N ASN A 470 -6.54 -5.41 -15.74
CA ASN A 470 -7.85 -4.76 -15.79
C ASN A 470 -7.89 -3.64 -14.75
N LEU A 471 -8.44 -2.50 -15.15
CA LEU A 471 -8.65 -1.36 -14.26
C LEU A 471 -10.13 -0.96 -14.30
N THR A 472 -10.77 -1.01 -13.14
CA THR A 472 -12.10 -0.44 -12.94
C THR A 472 -11.98 0.69 -11.93
N ASN A 473 -12.25 1.91 -12.37
CA ASN A 473 -12.16 3.08 -11.53
C ASN A 473 -13.55 3.69 -11.35
N ASP A 474 -13.86 4.03 -10.11
CA ASP A 474 -14.95 4.94 -9.74
C ASP A 474 -14.43 6.10 -8.88
N GLY A 475 -13.17 6.02 -8.41
CA GLY A 475 -12.52 7.03 -7.58
C GLY A 475 -11.60 7.98 -8.36
N GLY A 476 -10.58 8.50 -7.68
CA GLY A 476 -9.59 9.39 -8.29
C GLY A 476 -8.26 8.71 -8.62
N ILE A 477 -7.74 8.97 -9.82
CA ILE A 477 -6.39 8.58 -10.24
C ILE A 477 -5.62 9.84 -10.62
N THR A 478 -4.47 10.06 -9.98
CA THR A 478 -3.54 11.11 -10.36
C THR A 478 -2.34 10.48 -11.06
N LEU A 479 -2.18 10.77 -12.34
CA LEU A 479 -1.07 10.31 -13.17
C LEU A 479 0.14 11.23 -12.91
N GLY A 480 1.06 10.79 -12.07
CA GLY A 480 2.30 11.52 -11.77
C GLY A 480 3.19 11.63 -13.01
N ASN A 481 3.07 12.73 -13.75
CA ASN A 481 3.93 13.04 -14.88
C ASN A 481 5.07 13.95 -14.42
N ALA A 482 6.24 13.39 -14.13
CA ALA A 482 7.42 14.21 -13.87
C ALA A 482 7.79 15.03 -15.12
N SER A 483 8.20 16.29 -14.95
CA SER A 483 8.60 17.12 -16.09
C SER A 483 9.70 16.43 -16.91
N GLY A 484 9.54 16.46 -18.24
CA GLY A 484 10.41 15.77 -19.20
C GLY A 484 10.11 14.29 -19.42
N SER A 485 9.05 13.73 -18.85
CA SER A 485 8.61 12.35 -19.12
C SER A 485 8.11 12.20 -20.56
N THR A 486 8.58 11.18 -21.27
CA THR A 486 8.31 10.99 -22.71
C THR A 486 7.58 9.68 -23.05
N GLY A 487 7.05 8.97 -22.04
CA GLY A 487 6.47 7.63 -22.20
C GLY A 487 5.05 7.51 -21.66
N THR A 488 4.42 6.37 -21.95
CA THR A 488 3.11 6.00 -21.39
C THR A 488 3.23 5.81 -19.88
N LEU A 489 2.34 6.47 -19.13
CA LEU A 489 2.31 6.39 -17.67
C LEU A 489 1.45 5.22 -17.20
N LEU A 490 0.32 4.98 -17.86
CA LEU A 490 -0.59 3.89 -17.50
C LEU A 490 -0.81 2.96 -18.68
N THR A 491 -0.44 1.70 -18.51
CA THR A 491 -0.74 0.63 -19.46
C THR A 491 -1.78 -0.32 -18.85
N VAL A 492 -2.91 -0.48 -19.52
CA VAL A 492 -3.98 -1.42 -19.15
C VAL A 492 -4.06 -2.51 -20.20
N ASP A 493 -3.50 -3.69 -19.91
CA ASP A 493 -3.31 -4.75 -20.91
C ASP A 493 -4.63 -5.24 -21.54
N ASN A 494 -5.73 -5.20 -20.77
CA ASN A 494 -7.04 -5.66 -21.23
C ASN A 494 -8.11 -4.55 -21.22
N THR A 495 -8.73 -4.25 -20.08
CA THR A 495 -9.88 -3.34 -20.05
C THR A 495 -9.69 -2.22 -19.03
N LEU A 496 -9.80 -0.98 -19.52
CA LEU A 496 -9.98 0.23 -18.73
C LEU A 496 -11.47 0.58 -18.70
N THR A 497 -12.06 0.56 -17.51
CA THR A 497 -13.44 1.01 -17.27
C THR A 497 -13.43 2.16 -16.28
N LEU A 498 -13.83 3.34 -16.74
CA LEU A 498 -14.17 4.48 -15.90
C LEU A 498 -15.67 4.47 -15.66
N GLN A 499 -16.07 4.68 -14.39
CA GLN A 499 -17.46 4.87 -13.94
C GLN A 499 -17.75 6.35 -13.69
N ASP A 500 -19.00 6.69 -13.35
CA ASP A 500 -19.50 8.06 -13.19
C ASP A 500 -18.74 8.87 -12.12
N GLY A 501 -18.31 8.24 -11.02
CA GLY A 501 -17.49 8.88 -10.00
C GLY A 501 -16.03 9.15 -10.41
N SER A 502 -15.59 8.59 -11.54
CA SER A 502 -14.18 8.58 -11.94
C SER A 502 -13.59 9.97 -12.10
N GLN A 503 -12.35 10.13 -11.63
CA GLN A 503 -11.54 11.31 -11.92
C GLN A 503 -10.15 10.89 -12.39
N ILE A 504 -9.76 11.32 -13.59
CA ILE A 504 -8.38 11.20 -14.07
C ILE A 504 -7.73 12.56 -14.03
N ASN A 505 -6.65 12.71 -13.25
CA ASN A 505 -5.87 13.93 -13.16
C ASN A 505 -4.52 13.72 -13.82
N ALA A 506 -4.15 14.57 -14.78
CA ALA A 506 -2.85 14.51 -15.44
C ALA A 506 -2.27 15.91 -15.69
N THR A 507 -0.94 16.00 -15.62
CA THR A 507 -0.19 17.18 -16.05
C THR A 507 0.52 16.87 -17.36
N LEU A 508 0.33 17.71 -18.37
CA LEU A 508 0.92 17.61 -19.70
C LEU A 508 2.19 18.47 -19.77
N ASP A 509 3.24 17.93 -20.37
CA ASP A 509 4.49 18.61 -20.69
C ASP A 509 4.72 18.57 -22.21
N THR A 510 5.41 19.58 -22.73
CA THR A 510 5.89 19.69 -24.13
C THR A 510 6.74 18.50 -24.60
N ALA A 511 7.30 17.71 -23.70
CA ALA A 511 8.06 16.50 -24.00
C ALA A 511 7.18 15.27 -24.25
N ASN A 512 5.88 15.31 -23.91
CA ASN A 512 4.98 14.20 -24.13
C ASN A 512 4.77 13.98 -25.65
N SER A 513 5.32 12.89 -26.16
CA SER A 513 5.19 12.47 -27.57
C SER A 513 4.55 11.09 -27.74
N SER A 514 4.16 10.47 -26.62
CA SER A 514 3.46 9.18 -26.57
C SER A 514 2.14 9.34 -25.81
N PRO A 515 1.14 8.49 -26.09
CA PRO A 515 -0.09 8.43 -25.31
C PRO A 515 0.20 8.22 -23.84
N ILE A 516 -0.47 8.99 -22.98
CA ILE A 516 -0.31 8.92 -21.52
C ILE A 516 -0.92 7.63 -20.98
N ILE A 517 -2.03 7.20 -21.58
CA ILE A 517 -2.71 5.95 -21.27
C ILE A 517 -2.73 5.06 -22.53
N LYS A 518 -2.39 3.79 -22.37
CA LYS A 518 -2.61 2.76 -23.40
C LYS A 518 -3.52 1.67 -22.83
N ALA A 519 -4.50 1.22 -23.61
CA ALA A 519 -5.36 0.12 -23.22
C ALA A 519 -5.77 -0.78 -24.39
N ALA A 520 -6.22 -2.01 -24.15
CA ALA A 520 -6.81 -2.81 -25.24
C ALA A 520 -8.29 -2.42 -25.49
N ASN A 521 -9.05 -2.21 -24.42
CA ASN A 521 -10.45 -1.80 -24.45
C ASN A 521 -10.66 -0.65 -23.48
N VAL A 522 -11.41 0.36 -23.90
CA VAL A 522 -11.67 1.56 -23.11
C VAL A 522 -13.16 1.83 -23.01
N THR A 523 -13.62 2.10 -21.81
CA THR A 523 -14.92 2.71 -21.51
C THR A 523 -14.65 3.94 -20.65
N LEU A 524 -15.12 5.09 -21.14
CA LEU A 524 -14.95 6.41 -20.54
C LEU A 524 -16.26 6.87 -19.92
N ASP A 525 -16.14 7.50 -18.76
CA ASP A 525 -17.19 8.12 -17.97
C ASP A 525 -16.49 9.07 -16.96
N GLY A 526 -17.25 9.86 -16.20
CA GLY A 526 -16.72 10.74 -15.16
C GLY A 526 -15.90 11.92 -15.71
N THR A 527 -14.89 12.36 -14.96
CA THR A 527 -14.19 13.63 -15.20
C THR A 527 -12.72 13.43 -15.57
N LEU A 528 -12.27 14.16 -16.60
CA LEU A 528 -10.85 14.29 -16.97
C LEU A 528 -10.34 15.69 -16.61
N ASN A 529 -9.35 15.78 -15.73
CA ASN A 529 -8.71 17.03 -15.34
C ASN A 529 -7.28 17.08 -15.87
N LEU A 530 -7.01 18.06 -16.71
CA LEU A 530 -5.73 18.27 -17.35
C LEU A 530 -5.12 19.60 -16.92
N SER A 531 -3.82 19.62 -16.73
CA SER A 531 -3.03 20.84 -16.55
C SER A 531 -1.89 20.87 -17.57
N SER A 532 -1.52 22.04 -18.07
CA SER A 532 -0.39 22.18 -19.00
C SER A 532 0.37 23.47 -18.76
N THR A 533 1.69 23.40 -18.79
CA THR A 533 2.57 24.59 -18.73
C THR A 533 2.97 25.08 -20.13
N ALA A 534 2.48 24.45 -21.20
CA ALA A 534 2.81 24.84 -22.56
C ALA A 534 2.14 26.17 -22.93
N THR A 535 2.89 27.06 -23.59
CA THR A 535 2.36 28.30 -24.15
C THR A 535 1.85 28.06 -25.57
N PHE A 536 0.64 28.52 -25.86
CA PHE A 536 0.05 28.44 -27.19
C PHE A 536 0.77 29.38 -28.18
N VAL A 537 0.97 28.90 -29.41
CA VAL A 537 1.48 29.70 -30.54
C VAL A 537 0.47 29.59 -31.68
N ALA A 538 -0.13 30.71 -32.06
CA ALA A 538 -1.16 30.74 -33.09
C ALA A 538 -0.57 30.43 -34.48
N PRO A 539 -1.14 29.47 -35.25
CA PRO A 539 -0.77 29.24 -36.63
C PRO A 539 -1.39 30.31 -37.56
N GLU A 540 -0.81 30.48 -38.75
CA GLU A 540 -1.34 31.38 -39.80
C GLU A 540 -2.47 30.74 -40.63
N THR A 541 -2.71 29.43 -40.47
CA THR A 541 -3.74 28.67 -41.17
C THR A 541 -4.21 27.48 -40.34
N ASP A 542 -5.45 27.07 -40.53
CA ASP A 542 -6.03 25.88 -39.89
C ASP A 542 -5.41 24.55 -40.38
N GLU A 543 -4.71 24.56 -41.52
CA GLU A 543 -3.95 23.39 -42.02
C GLU A 543 -2.80 22.96 -41.08
N HIS A 544 -2.30 23.88 -40.24
CA HIS A 544 -1.21 23.63 -39.30
C HIS A 544 -1.68 23.38 -37.86
N LEU A 545 -2.96 23.08 -37.66
CA LEU A 545 -3.48 22.71 -36.35
C LEU A 545 -2.96 21.32 -35.94
N GLY A 546 -2.62 21.16 -34.65
CA GLY A 546 -2.01 19.95 -34.11
C GLY A 546 -2.95 19.17 -33.21
N ALA A 547 -2.59 17.90 -32.97
CA ALA A 547 -3.25 17.02 -32.02
C ALA A 547 -2.25 16.24 -31.18
N PHE A 548 -2.66 15.87 -29.97
CA PHE A 548 -1.92 15.03 -29.04
C PHE A 548 -2.84 13.91 -28.54
N THR A 549 -2.45 12.66 -28.82
CA THR A 549 -3.16 11.49 -28.33
C THR A 549 -2.94 11.32 -26.82
N LEU A 550 -4.02 11.41 -26.03
CA LEU A 550 -3.99 11.21 -24.60
C LEU A 550 -4.17 9.74 -24.23
N ILE A 551 -5.14 9.07 -24.87
CA ILE A 551 -5.47 7.66 -24.69
C ILE A 551 -5.39 6.97 -26.04
N ASP A 552 -4.67 5.85 -26.09
CA ASP A 552 -4.53 4.98 -27.26
C ASP A 552 -5.10 3.60 -26.91
N SER A 553 -6.16 3.21 -27.62
CA SER A 553 -6.88 1.95 -27.44
C SER A 553 -6.60 0.99 -28.59
N GLN A 554 -6.61 -0.33 -28.36
CA GLN A 554 -6.58 -1.29 -29.48
C GLN A 554 -7.95 -1.44 -30.18
N THR A 555 -9.03 -1.01 -29.51
CA THR A 555 -10.41 -1.09 -30.00
C THR A 555 -11.07 0.29 -29.98
N ALA A 556 -12.12 0.46 -30.78
CA ALA A 556 -12.86 1.72 -30.87
C ALA A 556 -13.39 2.17 -29.49
N ILE A 557 -13.10 3.41 -29.13
CA ILE A 557 -13.67 4.13 -28.00
C ILE A 557 -15.07 4.60 -28.42
N THR A 558 -16.10 4.15 -27.72
CA THR A 558 -17.51 4.41 -28.08
C THR A 558 -18.26 5.31 -27.10
N THR A 559 -17.57 5.75 -26.04
CA THR A 559 -18.06 6.61 -24.95
C THR A 559 -17.11 7.79 -24.78
N ASP A 560 -17.53 8.85 -24.10
CA ASP A 560 -16.72 10.04 -23.80
C ASP A 560 -16.72 10.29 -22.28
N PHE A 561 -15.85 11.18 -21.80
CA PHE A 561 -15.95 11.73 -20.46
C PHE A 561 -17.18 12.61 -20.32
N ASP A 562 -17.82 12.57 -19.15
CA ASP A 562 -18.93 13.46 -18.79
C ASP A 562 -18.47 14.93 -18.71
N SER A 563 -17.23 15.15 -18.30
CA SER A 563 -16.62 16.49 -18.35
C SER A 563 -15.10 16.45 -18.51
N VAL A 564 -14.57 17.46 -19.20
CA VAL A 564 -13.13 17.70 -19.33
C VAL A 564 -12.81 19.10 -18.81
N THR A 565 -11.82 19.20 -17.94
CA THR A 565 -11.24 20.48 -17.52
C THR A 565 -9.80 20.59 -18.01
N LEU A 566 -9.43 21.76 -18.51
CA LEU A 566 -8.07 22.06 -18.97
C LEU A 566 -7.59 23.35 -18.32
N ASP A 567 -6.63 23.22 -17.40
CA ASP A 567 -5.88 24.32 -16.82
C ASP A 567 -4.63 24.58 -17.68
N ALA A 568 -4.77 25.45 -18.69
CA ALA A 568 -3.70 25.85 -19.59
C ALA A 568 -3.74 27.36 -19.85
N ASP A 569 -2.57 27.97 -20.09
CA ASP A 569 -2.50 29.38 -20.49
C ASP A 569 -2.90 29.55 -21.96
N ILE A 570 -4.19 29.82 -22.16
CA ILE A 570 -4.80 30.11 -23.47
C ILE A 570 -4.97 31.62 -23.73
N SER A 571 -4.32 32.49 -22.95
CA SER A 571 -4.50 33.94 -23.07
C SER A 571 -4.05 34.50 -24.42
N ALA A 572 -3.08 33.85 -25.07
CA ALA A 572 -2.59 34.20 -26.40
C ALA A 572 -3.37 33.53 -27.55
N MET A 573 -4.37 32.69 -27.25
CA MET A 573 -5.15 31.98 -28.27
C MET A 573 -6.23 32.88 -28.88
N PRO A 574 -6.20 33.15 -30.21
CA PRO A 574 -7.22 33.93 -30.90
C PRO A 574 -8.62 33.35 -30.71
N ASP A 575 -9.66 34.18 -30.72
CA ASP A 575 -11.07 33.80 -30.49
C ASP A 575 -11.53 32.63 -31.38
N TYR A 576 -11.15 32.65 -32.66
CA TYR A 576 -11.48 31.63 -33.66
C TYR A 576 -10.80 30.28 -33.46
N LEU A 577 -9.94 30.11 -32.46
CA LEU A 577 -9.33 28.83 -32.09
C LEU A 577 -9.78 28.37 -30.70
N THR A 578 -9.84 27.05 -30.55
CA THR A 578 -10.12 26.36 -29.28
C THR A 578 -9.23 25.11 -29.15
N ILE A 579 -9.08 24.61 -27.93
CA ILE A 579 -8.61 23.25 -27.69
C ILE A 579 -9.85 22.36 -27.50
N ASN A 580 -9.90 21.26 -28.22
CA ASN A 580 -10.92 20.22 -28.17
C ASN A 580 -10.35 18.99 -27.44
N ALA A 581 -11.19 18.34 -26.66
CA ALA A 581 -10.92 17.01 -26.12
C ALA A 581 -12.03 16.07 -26.58
N GLY A 582 -11.68 14.90 -27.08
CA GLY A 582 -12.67 13.93 -27.55
C GLY A 582 -12.07 12.74 -28.25
N VAL A 583 -12.93 11.78 -28.61
CA VAL A 583 -12.56 10.66 -29.48
C VAL A 583 -12.25 11.20 -30.88
N ASP A 584 -11.12 10.81 -31.46
CA ASP A 584 -10.75 11.24 -32.81
C ASP A 584 -11.77 10.70 -33.83
N ALA A 585 -12.29 11.59 -34.66
CA ALA A 585 -13.25 11.28 -35.70
C ALA A 585 -12.64 10.47 -36.84
N ASN A 586 -11.32 10.58 -37.07
CA ASN A 586 -10.61 9.86 -38.13
C ASN A 586 -10.12 8.49 -37.65
N ASP A 587 -9.71 8.38 -36.40
CA ASP A 587 -9.31 7.15 -35.74
C ASP A 587 -9.93 7.04 -34.34
N ASN A 588 -11.12 6.43 -34.27
CA ASN A 588 -11.85 6.28 -33.01
C ASN A 588 -11.19 5.33 -31.99
N THR A 589 -9.98 4.85 -32.26
CA THR A 589 -9.15 4.17 -31.27
C THR A 589 -8.37 5.15 -30.37
N ASN A 590 -8.34 6.44 -30.74
CA ASN A 590 -7.64 7.49 -30.00
C ASN A 590 -8.61 8.45 -29.31
N TYR A 591 -8.25 8.85 -28.09
CA TYR A 591 -8.80 10.02 -27.42
C TYR A 591 -7.75 11.13 -27.43
N GLU A 592 -8.08 12.28 -28.00
CA GLU A 592 -7.09 13.30 -28.34
C GLU A 592 -7.43 14.67 -27.76
N LEU A 593 -6.36 15.45 -27.55
CA LEU A 593 -6.41 16.88 -27.38
C LEU A 593 -5.96 17.53 -28.68
N SER A 594 -6.85 18.23 -29.35
CA SER A 594 -6.57 18.87 -30.64
C SER A 594 -6.86 20.35 -30.60
N THR A 595 -6.03 21.14 -31.29
CA THR A 595 -6.37 22.53 -31.59
C THR A 595 -7.33 22.54 -32.76
N GLY A 596 -8.44 23.27 -32.66
CA GLY A 596 -9.49 23.32 -33.67
C GLY A 596 -10.02 24.73 -33.87
N LEU A 597 -10.79 24.92 -34.94
CA LEU A 597 -11.60 26.13 -35.11
C LEU A 597 -12.71 26.17 -34.05
N SER A 598 -12.94 27.34 -33.45
CA SER A 598 -14.09 27.56 -32.57
C SER A 598 -15.43 27.34 -33.28
N TRP A 599 -15.44 27.36 -34.62
CA TRP A 599 -16.58 26.97 -35.43
C TRP A 599 -17.10 25.55 -35.09
N TYR A 600 -16.19 24.63 -34.83
CA TYR A 600 -16.49 23.21 -34.56
C TYR A 600 -16.26 22.81 -33.10
N ALA A 601 -16.28 23.77 -32.17
CA ALA A 601 -16.08 23.48 -30.76
C ALA A 601 -17.21 22.57 -30.21
N GLY A 602 -16.81 21.47 -29.55
CA GLY A 602 -17.70 20.52 -28.91
C GLY A 602 -18.01 20.86 -27.45
N ALA A 603 -18.69 19.94 -26.76
CA ALA A 603 -19.04 20.10 -25.34
C ALA A 603 -17.82 20.16 -24.42
N ASN A 604 -16.74 19.45 -24.78
CA ASN A 604 -15.50 19.34 -24.01
C ASN A 604 -14.41 20.31 -24.49
N SER A 605 -14.78 21.35 -25.23
CA SER A 605 -13.85 22.37 -25.74
C SER A 605 -13.61 23.49 -24.73
N THR A 606 -12.43 24.10 -24.78
CA THR A 606 -12.08 25.25 -23.89
C THR A 606 -12.94 26.49 -24.13
N ARG A 607 -13.59 26.58 -25.29
CA ARG A 607 -14.48 27.67 -25.69
C ARG A 607 -15.75 27.10 -26.30
N ALA A 608 -16.84 27.85 -26.14
CA ALA A 608 -18.10 27.53 -26.80
C ALA A 608 -18.03 27.82 -28.30
N ALA A 609 -18.80 27.09 -29.10
CA ALA A 609 -18.80 27.26 -30.54
C ALA A 609 -19.31 28.64 -30.97
N HIS A 610 -18.61 29.26 -31.92
CA HIS A 610 -18.98 30.54 -32.53
C HIS A 610 -18.34 30.73 -33.91
N GLY A 611 -18.93 31.59 -34.74
CA GLY A 611 -18.42 31.96 -36.06
C GLY A 611 -17.62 33.26 -36.14
N ALA A 612 -17.25 33.85 -35.00
CA ALA A 612 -16.41 35.06 -34.96
C ALA A 612 -14.93 34.76 -35.23
N PHE A 613 -14.30 35.57 -36.08
CA PHE A 613 -12.88 35.58 -36.41
C PHE A 613 -12.29 36.97 -36.21
N THR A 614 -11.72 37.22 -35.03
CA THR A 614 -11.03 38.49 -34.73
C THR A 614 -9.56 38.39 -35.12
N VAL A 615 -9.19 38.97 -36.26
CA VAL A 615 -7.81 38.96 -36.76
C VAL A 615 -7.16 40.32 -36.48
N ASP A 616 -6.06 40.30 -35.71
CA ASP A 616 -5.33 41.50 -35.30
C ASP A 616 -4.69 42.27 -36.47
N ALA A 617 -4.47 43.56 -36.25
CA ALA A 617 -3.80 44.44 -37.23
C ALA A 617 -2.43 43.88 -37.66
N GLY A 618 -2.23 43.73 -38.97
CA GLY A 618 -0.98 43.19 -39.53
C GLY A 618 -0.89 41.66 -39.55
N SER A 619 -1.87 40.95 -38.98
CA SER A 619 -1.97 39.50 -39.03
C SER A 619 -2.85 39.01 -40.18
N THR A 620 -2.60 37.78 -40.62
CA THR A 620 -3.43 37.07 -41.60
C THR A 620 -3.75 35.68 -41.04
N PHE A 621 -5.00 35.23 -41.19
CA PHE A 621 -5.39 33.85 -40.93
C PHE A 621 -6.09 33.27 -42.16
N THR A 622 -5.70 32.06 -42.57
CA THR A 622 -6.32 31.34 -43.71
C THR A 622 -7.15 30.18 -43.20
N VAL A 623 -8.40 30.09 -43.68
CA VAL A 623 -9.28 28.94 -43.49
C VAL A 623 -9.26 28.11 -44.76
N THR A 624 -8.74 26.89 -44.62
CA THR A 624 -8.65 25.87 -45.66
C THR A 624 -9.68 24.77 -45.47
N SER A 625 -10.13 24.57 -44.22
CA SER A 625 -11.23 23.67 -43.91
C SER A 625 -12.53 24.17 -44.54
N GLU A 626 -13.41 23.22 -44.88
CA GLU A 626 -14.79 23.51 -45.24
C GLU A 626 -15.51 24.02 -43.99
N LEU A 627 -16.25 25.12 -44.14
CA LEU A 627 -17.12 25.68 -43.11
C LEU A 627 -18.57 25.37 -43.46
N ASP A 628 -19.17 24.45 -42.72
CA ASP A 628 -20.57 24.04 -42.87
C ASP A 628 -21.43 24.56 -41.71
N GLU A 629 -22.74 24.61 -41.91
CA GLU A 629 -23.67 24.81 -40.80
C GLU A 629 -23.48 23.74 -39.71
N THR A 630 -23.41 24.19 -38.47
CA THR A 630 -23.25 23.34 -37.28
C THR A 630 -24.45 23.46 -36.35
N THR A 631 -24.45 22.70 -35.26
CA THR A 631 -25.54 22.79 -34.28
C THR A 631 -25.47 24.11 -33.52
N ALA A 632 -26.56 24.88 -33.58
CA ALA A 632 -26.70 26.13 -32.85
C ALA A 632 -26.42 25.96 -31.35
N THR A 633 -25.67 26.91 -30.79
CA THR A 633 -25.51 27.06 -29.33
C THR A 633 -26.46 28.15 -28.83
N SER A 634 -26.55 28.35 -27.51
CA SER A 634 -27.48 29.36 -26.97
C SER A 634 -27.25 30.80 -27.46
N ASN A 635 -26.06 31.10 -28.01
CA ASN A 635 -25.64 32.46 -28.39
C ASN A 635 -25.16 32.57 -29.86
N TRP A 636 -25.12 31.48 -30.62
CA TRP A 636 -24.71 31.47 -32.03
C TRP A 636 -25.61 30.51 -32.80
N ASP A 637 -26.04 30.93 -34.00
CA ASP A 637 -26.99 30.19 -34.84
C ASP A 637 -26.38 28.95 -35.52
N GLY A 638 -25.06 28.76 -35.41
CA GLY A 638 -24.34 27.64 -36.01
C GLY A 638 -23.94 27.88 -37.46
N SER A 639 -24.27 29.02 -38.06
CA SER A 639 -24.07 29.26 -39.50
C SER A 639 -23.49 30.63 -39.84
N LYS A 640 -23.62 31.65 -38.98
CA LYS A 640 -23.11 32.99 -39.31
C LYS A 640 -21.60 33.13 -39.09
N LEU A 641 -20.88 33.58 -40.11
CA LEU A 641 -19.48 34.00 -40.02
C LEU A 641 -19.39 35.50 -39.71
N THR A 642 -18.54 35.88 -38.76
CA THR A 642 -18.30 37.29 -38.41
C THR A 642 -16.81 37.61 -38.40
N LYS A 643 -16.34 38.39 -39.37
CA LYS A 643 -14.95 38.86 -39.46
C LYS A 643 -14.78 40.17 -38.69
N GLN A 644 -13.93 40.14 -37.66
CA GLN A 644 -13.60 41.29 -36.81
C GLN A 644 -12.09 41.58 -36.81
N GLY A 645 -11.70 42.72 -36.22
CA GLY A 645 -10.31 43.18 -36.16
C GLY A 645 -9.77 43.71 -37.48
N ASP A 646 -8.66 44.45 -37.42
CA ASP A 646 -8.11 45.18 -38.57
C ASP A 646 -7.27 44.31 -39.53
N GLY A 647 -7.05 43.04 -39.20
CA GLY A 647 -6.29 42.07 -39.99
C GLY A 647 -7.07 41.46 -41.16
N THR A 648 -6.45 40.45 -41.79
CA THR A 648 -7.00 39.76 -42.97
C THR A 648 -7.43 38.34 -42.65
N LEU A 649 -8.67 37.98 -42.97
CA LEU A 649 -9.14 36.59 -43.00
C LEU A 649 -9.21 36.13 -44.46
N ILE A 650 -8.66 34.95 -44.76
CA ILE A 650 -8.69 34.37 -46.11
C ILE A 650 -9.54 33.11 -46.08
N LEU A 651 -10.61 33.08 -46.87
CA LEU A 651 -11.39 31.87 -47.13
C LEU A 651 -10.90 31.24 -48.44
N SER A 652 -10.48 29.98 -48.37
CA SER A 652 -9.87 29.30 -49.51
C SER A 652 -10.62 28.05 -49.99
N ASN A 653 -11.55 27.53 -49.18
CA ASN A 653 -12.36 26.38 -49.53
C ASN A 653 -13.64 26.84 -50.27
N THR A 654 -13.91 26.29 -51.46
CA THR A 654 -15.11 26.61 -52.27
C THR A 654 -16.30 25.70 -51.97
N GLY A 655 -16.15 24.77 -51.02
CA GLY A 655 -17.22 23.91 -50.54
C GLY A 655 -18.03 24.51 -49.39
N ASN A 656 -17.62 25.67 -48.88
CA ASN A 656 -18.26 26.31 -47.73
C ASN A 656 -19.78 26.45 -47.90
N ASP A 657 -20.54 25.89 -46.96
CA ASP A 657 -22.00 25.92 -46.92
C ASP A 657 -22.49 26.47 -45.57
N TYR A 658 -21.97 27.64 -45.20
CA TYR A 658 -22.42 28.39 -44.02
C TYR A 658 -23.39 29.51 -44.43
N GLY A 659 -24.04 30.14 -43.45
CA GLY A 659 -25.06 31.16 -43.64
C GLY A 659 -24.49 32.55 -43.91
N ASP A 660 -25.01 33.55 -43.20
CA ASP A 660 -24.64 34.96 -43.41
C ASP A 660 -23.16 35.25 -43.13
N THR A 661 -22.60 36.20 -43.87
CA THR A 661 -21.25 36.75 -43.64
C THR A 661 -21.35 38.19 -43.16
N GLU A 662 -20.85 38.50 -41.98
CA GLU A 662 -20.71 39.86 -41.48
C GLU A 662 -19.23 40.24 -41.40
N ILE A 663 -18.85 41.38 -41.99
CA ILE A 663 -17.48 41.92 -41.97
C ILE A 663 -17.50 43.22 -41.20
N ASP A 664 -17.23 43.14 -39.90
CA ASP A 664 -17.21 44.29 -38.99
C ASP A 664 -15.94 45.14 -39.13
N GLY A 665 -14.83 44.52 -39.55
CA GLY A 665 -13.53 45.19 -39.65
C GLY A 665 -12.48 44.44 -40.46
N GLY A 666 -11.47 45.19 -40.91
CA GLY A 666 -10.34 44.67 -41.67
C GLY A 666 -10.74 44.18 -43.07
N ILE A 667 -10.11 43.08 -43.51
CA ILE A 667 -10.28 42.53 -44.86
C ILE A 667 -10.73 41.08 -44.77
N LEU A 668 -11.85 40.74 -45.42
CA LEU A 668 -12.18 39.36 -45.79
C LEU A 668 -11.76 39.14 -47.23
N THR A 669 -10.90 38.16 -47.49
CA THR A 669 -10.44 37.81 -48.83
C THR A 669 -10.91 36.43 -49.21
N ALA A 670 -11.43 36.28 -50.43
CA ALA A 670 -11.61 34.98 -51.05
C ALA A 670 -11.01 34.98 -52.45
N LYS A 671 -10.31 33.90 -52.80
CA LYS A 671 -9.80 33.77 -54.18
C LYS A 671 -10.97 33.62 -55.14
N ASP A 672 -11.87 32.70 -54.84
CA ASP A 672 -13.10 32.46 -55.57
C ASP A 672 -14.28 32.92 -54.72
N ALA A 673 -15.24 33.64 -55.32
CA ALA A 673 -16.45 34.07 -54.62
C ALA A 673 -17.26 32.88 -54.09
N ALA A 674 -17.14 31.69 -54.70
CA ALA A 674 -17.73 30.45 -54.20
C ALA A 674 -17.18 29.99 -52.83
N SER A 675 -16.14 30.63 -52.29
CA SER A 675 -15.68 30.38 -50.91
C SER A 675 -16.46 31.18 -49.86
N LEU A 676 -17.32 32.10 -50.29
CA LEU A 676 -18.33 32.68 -49.41
C LEU A 676 -19.42 31.63 -49.17
N GLY A 677 -20.08 31.72 -48.01
CA GLY A 677 -21.24 30.89 -47.70
C GLY A 677 -22.44 31.21 -48.59
N THR A 678 -23.59 30.65 -48.29
CA THR A 678 -24.82 30.81 -49.09
C THR A 678 -25.70 31.98 -48.65
N GLY A 679 -25.42 32.60 -47.48
CA GLY A 679 -26.19 33.70 -46.92
C GLY A 679 -25.85 35.09 -47.45
N ASP A 680 -26.45 36.12 -46.86
CA ASP A 680 -26.20 37.52 -47.23
C ASP A 680 -24.83 37.99 -46.70
N VAL A 681 -24.20 38.94 -47.38
CA VAL A 681 -22.94 39.56 -46.95
C VAL A 681 -23.19 41.00 -46.51
N THR A 682 -22.81 41.34 -45.27
CA THR A 682 -22.86 42.72 -44.75
C THR A 682 -21.46 43.24 -44.49
N ILE A 683 -21.12 44.40 -45.06
CA ILE A 683 -19.79 45.02 -44.94
C ILE A 683 -19.89 46.33 -44.15
N ALA A 684 -19.25 46.41 -42.99
CA ALA A 684 -19.17 47.65 -42.21
C ALA A 684 -18.37 48.75 -42.93
N GLU A 685 -18.58 50.01 -42.59
CA GLU A 685 -18.01 51.18 -43.29
C GLU A 685 -16.48 51.14 -43.44
N SER A 686 -15.76 50.61 -42.44
CA SER A 686 -14.31 50.49 -42.44
C SER A 686 -13.77 49.14 -42.95
N ALA A 687 -14.64 48.26 -43.44
CA ALA A 687 -14.28 46.91 -43.85
C ALA A 687 -14.23 46.73 -45.37
N THR A 688 -13.50 45.70 -45.81
CA THR A 688 -13.30 45.37 -47.22
C THR A 688 -13.58 43.90 -47.49
N LEU A 689 -14.36 43.63 -48.54
CA LEU A 689 -14.47 42.31 -49.17
C LEU A 689 -13.61 42.27 -50.43
N ALA A 690 -12.55 41.45 -50.44
CA ALA A 690 -11.65 41.29 -51.58
C ALA A 690 -11.88 39.95 -52.29
N LEU A 691 -12.21 40.00 -53.59
CA LEU A 691 -12.56 38.83 -54.39
C LEU A 691 -11.71 38.78 -55.66
N SER A 692 -11.10 37.63 -55.98
CA SER A 692 -10.25 37.54 -57.17
C SER A 692 -11.00 37.06 -58.42
N GLN A 693 -11.95 36.15 -58.29
CA GLN A 693 -12.68 35.52 -59.39
C GLN A 693 -14.02 34.91 -58.91
N GLY A 694 -14.79 34.33 -59.81
CA GLY A 694 -15.97 33.50 -59.49
C GLY A 694 -17.30 34.23 -59.74
N THR A 695 -18.38 33.71 -59.16
CA THR A 695 -19.70 34.37 -59.18
C THR A 695 -20.06 34.79 -57.77
N LEU A 696 -20.29 36.08 -57.55
CA LEU A 696 -20.86 36.65 -56.33
C LEU A 696 -22.38 36.74 -56.50
N ASP A 697 -23.06 35.69 -56.06
CA ASP A 697 -24.52 35.57 -56.04
C ASP A 697 -25.16 35.96 -54.70
N ASN A 698 -24.35 36.08 -53.64
CA ASN A 698 -24.79 36.64 -52.36
C ASN A 698 -25.27 38.10 -52.52
N ASN A 699 -26.31 38.48 -51.75
CA ASN A 699 -26.68 39.89 -51.65
C ASN A 699 -25.69 40.60 -50.74
N VAL A 700 -25.11 41.71 -51.21
CA VAL A 700 -24.13 42.49 -50.45
C VAL A 700 -24.70 43.83 -50.00
N THR A 701 -24.70 44.08 -48.70
CA THR A 701 -25.19 45.34 -48.10
C THR A 701 -24.13 46.01 -47.22
N GLY A 702 -24.40 47.24 -46.77
CA GLY A 702 -23.58 47.94 -45.77
C GLY A 702 -22.79 49.15 -46.27
N GLY A 703 -21.89 49.64 -45.41
CA GLY A 703 -21.08 50.84 -45.64
C GLY A 703 -19.73 50.59 -46.32
N GLY A 704 -19.26 49.35 -46.32
CA GLY A 704 -17.91 49.00 -46.76
C GLY A 704 -17.74 48.83 -48.27
N GLN A 705 -16.53 48.44 -48.67
CA GLN A 705 -16.12 48.37 -50.08
C GLN A 705 -15.89 46.95 -50.58
N ILE A 706 -16.13 46.73 -51.88
CA ILE A 706 -15.69 45.54 -52.61
C ILE A 706 -14.41 45.86 -53.39
N VAL A 707 -13.43 44.97 -53.34
CA VAL A 707 -12.20 45.05 -54.14
C VAL A 707 -12.09 43.82 -55.03
N LYS A 708 -12.18 44.04 -56.35
CA LYS A 708 -11.85 43.03 -57.34
C LYS A 708 -10.32 42.95 -57.49
N THR A 709 -9.76 41.82 -57.09
CA THR A 709 -8.35 41.48 -57.18
C THR A 709 -8.09 40.44 -58.27
N GLY A 710 -6.82 40.07 -58.51
CA GLY A 710 -6.47 39.03 -59.49
C GLY A 710 -6.73 39.42 -60.95
N ASN A 711 -6.41 38.51 -61.86
CA ASN A 711 -6.51 38.74 -63.31
C ASN A 711 -7.74 38.09 -63.96
N ASP A 712 -8.43 37.21 -63.25
CA ASP A 712 -9.55 36.44 -63.77
C ASP A 712 -10.87 37.24 -63.69
N GLU A 713 -11.97 36.62 -64.11
CA GLU A 713 -13.30 37.24 -64.12
C GLU A 713 -14.03 37.03 -62.78
N LEU A 714 -14.62 38.11 -62.25
CA LEU A 714 -15.64 38.06 -61.19
C LEU A 714 -16.96 38.50 -61.80
N ILE A 715 -17.98 37.67 -61.67
CA ILE A 715 -19.36 37.93 -62.10
C ILE A 715 -20.17 38.30 -60.85
N VAL A 716 -20.94 39.39 -60.91
CA VAL A 716 -21.76 39.86 -59.79
C VAL A 716 -23.22 39.78 -60.19
N THR A 717 -24.00 38.98 -59.47
CA THR A 717 -25.42 38.72 -59.76
C THR A 717 -26.36 38.94 -58.57
N GLY A 718 -25.84 39.06 -57.35
CA GLY A 718 -26.65 39.35 -56.16
C GLY A 718 -27.25 40.76 -56.12
N ASP A 719 -28.26 40.96 -55.27
CA ASP A 719 -28.93 42.26 -55.06
C ASP A 719 -28.07 43.14 -54.14
N ASN A 720 -27.16 43.90 -54.74
CA ASN A 720 -26.13 44.62 -54.00
C ASN A 720 -26.48 46.08 -53.72
N THR A 721 -26.46 46.48 -52.45
CA THR A 721 -26.78 47.84 -51.99
C THR A 721 -25.69 48.49 -51.14
N TYR A 722 -24.48 47.91 -51.10
CA TYR A 722 -23.35 48.49 -50.38
C TYR A 722 -22.96 49.88 -50.91
N SER A 723 -22.43 50.73 -50.03
CA SER A 723 -22.21 52.16 -50.29
C SER A 723 -20.74 52.60 -50.27
N GLY A 724 -19.80 51.76 -49.80
CA GLY A 724 -18.37 52.11 -49.73
C GLY A 724 -17.64 52.08 -51.08
N GLY A 725 -18.29 51.55 -52.13
CA GLY A 725 -17.80 51.55 -53.51
C GLY A 725 -17.02 50.31 -53.92
N THR A 726 -16.56 50.31 -55.16
CA THR A 726 -15.97 49.15 -55.84
C THR A 726 -14.64 49.53 -56.45
N THR A 727 -13.57 48.85 -56.04
CA THR A 727 -12.24 49.04 -56.64
C THR A 727 -11.87 47.83 -57.49
N ILE A 728 -11.62 48.05 -58.79
CA ILE A 728 -11.14 47.01 -59.71
C ILE A 728 -9.65 47.23 -59.92
N THR A 729 -8.84 46.40 -59.26
CA THR A 729 -7.38 46.50 -59.35
C THR A 729 -6.81 45.78 -60.57
N GLY A 730 -7.51 44.78 -61.10
CA GLY A 730 -7.13 43.99 -62.27
C GLY A 730 -8.21 43.00 -62.71
N GLY A 731 -7.99 42.35 -63.85
CA GLY A 731 -8.94 41.40 -64.45
C GLY A 731 -10.24 42.03 -64.94
N THR A 732 -11.31 41.22 -64.98
CA THR A 732 -12.65 41.63 -65.43
C THR A 732 -13.65 41.55 -64.29
N LEU A 733 -14.43 42.60 -64.07
CA LEU A 733 -15.66 42.59 -63.27
C LEU A 733 -16.85 42.66 -64.21
N THR A 734 -17.75 41.69 -64.14
CA THR A 734 -18.94 41.59 -65.00
C THR A 734 -20.21 41.68 -64.16
N ALA A 735 -21.13 42.57 -64.54
CA ALA A 735 -22.46 42.67 -63.96
C ALA A 735 -23.52 42.73 -65.06
N ASP A 736 -24.55 41.90 -64.97
CA ASP A 736 -25.64 41.94 -65.97
C ASP A 736 -26.49 43.21 -65.82
N TYR A 737 -26.64 43.71 -64.59
CA TYR A 737 -27.35 44.93 -64.27
C TYR A 737 -26.46 45.92 -63.52
N ALA A 738 -26.59 47.21 -63.85
CA ALA A 738 -25.79 48.27 -63.24
C ALA A 738 -26.02 48.44 -61.73
N ASP A 739 -27.22 48.12 -61.23
CA ASP A 739 -27.59 48.19 -59.82
C ASP A 739 -26.92 47.10 -58.96
N SER A 740 -26.44 46.00 -59.56
CA SER A 740 -25.62 44.98 -58.87
C SER A 740 -24.22 45.50 -58.45
N LEU A 741 -23.83 46.71 -58.81
CA LEU A 741 -22.51 47.29 -58.51
C LEU A 741 -22.49 48.19 -57.26
N GLY A 742 -23.59 48.22 -56.49
CA GLY A 742 -23.73 49.06 -55.31
C GLY A 742 -23.91 50.54 -55.65
N THR A 743 -23.84 51.42 -54.65
CA THR A 743 -24.11 52.87 -54.80
C THR A 743 -22.87 53.77 -54.70
N GLY A 744 -21.73 53.21 -54.28
CA GLY A 744 -20.49 53.96 -54.06
C GLY A 744 -19.69 54.24 -55.34
N VAL A 745 -18.51 54.86 -55.19
CA VAL A 745 -17.59 55.15 -56.30
C VAL A 745 -17.05 53.86 -56.92
N ILE A 746 -16.94 53.81 -58.25
CA ILE A 746 -16.24 52.73 -58.96
C ILE A 746 -14.87 53.23 -59.43
N ALA A 747 -13.80 52.68 -58.87
CA ALA A 747 -12.42 52.94 -59.27
C ALA A 747 -11.91 51.78 -60.15
N ASN A 748 -11.95 51.97 -61.46
CA ASN A 748 -11.64 50.92 -62.44
C ASN A 748 -10.21 51.05 -62.99
N SER A 749 -9.37 50.05 -62.73
CA SER A 749 -8.05 49.87 -63.37
C SER A 749 -7.96 48.61 -64.24
N GLY A 750 -9.04 47.83 -64.35
CA GLY A 750 -9.15 46.61 -65.15
C GLY A 750 -10.16 46.74 -66.28
N VAL A 751 -11.07 45.77 -66.40
CA VAL A 751 -12.23 45.82 -67.30
C VAL A 751 -13.50 45.73 -66.46
N LEU A 752 -14.41 46.69 -66.65
CA LEU A 752 -15.77 46.64 -66.13
C LEU A 752 -16.72 46.33 -67.29
N GLN A 753 -17.45 45.22 -67.21
CA GLN A 753 -18.47 44.84 -68.18
C GLN A 753 -19.85 45.02 -67.56
N VAL A 754 -20.75 45.75 -68.23
CA VAL A 754 -22.12 46.01 -67.74
C VAL A 754 -23.14 45.71 -68.83
N GLY A 755 -24.13 44.88 -68.51
CA GLY A 755 -25.17 44.41 -69.41
C GLY A 755 -26.24 45.46 -69.73
N GLU A 756 -26.94 45.96 -68.73
CA GLU A 756 -28.01 46.96 -68.88
C GLU A 756 -28.29 47.73 -67.57
N GLY A 757 -29.12 48.77 -67.63
CA GLY A 757 -29.53 49.56 -66.46
C GLY A 757 -28.96 50.98 -66.43
N GLU A 758 -29.07 51.63 -65.27
CA GLU A 758 -28.55 52.97 -65.03
C GLU A 758 -27.37 52.89 -64.04
N LEU A 759 -26.19 53.29 -64.48
CA LEU A 759 -25.00 53.40 -63.64
C LEU A 759 -24.94 54.81 -63.05
N GLU A 760 -25.50 54.96 -61.84
CA GLU A 760 -25.49 56.22 -61.08
C GLU A 760 -24.13 56.47 -60.39
N ASN A 761 -23.28 55.45 -60.31
CA ASN A 761 -21.99 55.51 -59.63
C ASN A 761 -21.05 56.53 -60.30
N THR A 762 -20.21 57.17 -59.49
CA THR A 762 -19.06 57.92 -60.02
C THR A 762 -18.02 56.92 -60.54
N LEU A 763 -17.72 56.95 -61.84
CA LEU A 763 -16.74 56.08 -62.48
C LEU A 763 -15.42 56.81 -62.73
N SER A 764 -14.33 56.24 -62.21
CA SER A 764 -12.97 56.80 -62.28
C SER A 764 -11.91 55.73 -62.58
N GLY A 765 -10.68 56.14 -62.89
CA GLY A 765 -9.55 55.24 -63.15
C GLY A 765 -9.15 55.11 -64.63
N SER A 766 -8.19 54.23 -64.92
CA SER A 766 -7.60 54.04 -66.26
C SER A 766 -8.03 52.74 -66.95
N GLY A 767 -8.92 51.97 -66.34
CA GLY A 767 -9.47 50.73 -66.88
C GLY A 767 -10.55 50.98 -67.95
N SER A 768 -10.98 49.92 -68.63
CA SER A 768 -11.99 50.00 -69.70
C SER A 768 -13.39 49.70 -69.19
N LEU A 769 -14.39 50.41 -69.71
CA LEU A 769 -15.80 50.08 -69.58
C LEU A 769 -16.31 49.45 -70.88
N VAL A 770 -16.93 48.28 -70.80
CA VAL A 770 -17.48 47.54 -71.94
C VAL A 770 -18.97 47.30 -71.72
N LYS A 771 -19.80 47.81 -72.63
CA LYS A 771 -21.23 47.47 -72.69
C LYS A 771 -21.42 46.06 -73.25
N THR A 772 -21.96 45.16 -72.43
CA THR A 772 -22.36 43.79 -72.82
C THR A 772 -23.88 43.69 -72.92
N GLY A 773 -24.44 42.55 -73.32
CA GLY A 773 -25.90 42.38 -73.41
C GLY A 773 -26.62 43.25 -74.47
N THR A 774 -27.93 43.02 -74.63
CA THR A 774 -28.75 43.72 -75.64
C THR A 774 -29.54 44.92 -75.13
N GLY A 775 -29.65 45.11 -73.80
CA GLY A 775 -30.37 46.23 -73.20
C GLY A 775 -29.64 47.58 -73.31
N GLU A 776 -30.25 48.62 -72.77
CA GLU A 776 -29.66 49.97 -72.71
C GLU A 776 -28.85 50.12 -71.41
N LEU A 777 -27.68 50.75 -71.50
CA LEU A 777 -26.89 51.18 -70.34
C LEU A 777 -26.80 52.71 -70.36
N THR A 778 -27.32 53.35 -69.32
CA THR A 778 -27.24 54.79 -69.13
C THR A 778 -26.18 55.09 -68.08
N LEU A 779 -25.25 55.99 -68.39
CA LEU A 779 -24.24 56.48 -67.43
C LEU A 779 -24.70 57.85 -66.92
N SER A 780 -25.29 57.91 -65.73
CA SER A 780 -25.83 59.15 -65.15
C SER A 780 -24.98 59.74 -64.04
N GLY A 781 -24.07 58.95 -63.45
CA GLY A 781 -23.08 59.42 -62.50
C GLY A 781 -21.94 60.27 -63.09
N ASP A 782 -21.09 60.81 -62.23
CA ASP A 782 -19.88 61.55 -62.65
C ASP A 782 -18.87 60.59 -63.28
N ASN A 783 -18.44 60.86 -64.52
CA ASN A 783 -17.50 60.03 -65.26
C ASN A 783 -16.19 60.79 -65.49
N SER A 784 -15.15 60.46 -64.72
CA SER A 784 -13.81 61.05 -64.83
C SER A 784 -12.73 60.03 -65.25
N TYR A 785 -13.16 58.83 -65.66
CA TYR A 785 -12.28 57.76 -66.12
C TYR A 785 -11.59 58.10 -67.45
N SER A 786 -10.36 57.61 -67.65
CA SER A 786 -9.49 57.97 -68.76
C SER A 786 -9.17 56.81 -69.73
N GLY A 787 -9.72 55.62 -69.47
CA GLY A 787 -9.43 54.37 -70.19
C GLY A 787 -10.49 53.90 -71.18
#